data_AF-A0A960SWG2-F1
#
_entry.id   AF-A0A960SWG2-F1
#
_cell.length_a   1.000
_cell.length_b   1.000
_cell.length_c   1.000
_cell.angle_alpha   90.00
_cell.angle_beta   90.00
_cell.angle_gamma   90.00
#
_symmetry.space_group_name_H-M   'P 1'
#
loop_
_entity.id
_entity.type
_entity.pdbx_description
1 polymer ?
#
loop_
_entity_poly.entity_id
_entity_poly.type
_entity_poly.pdbx_seq_one_letter_code
_entity_poly.pdbx_strand_id
1 'polypeptide(L)'
;MRPNPNPNLRQRPNFVVNQRAKLVPKGFALVVTLSLMILLTLIAVGLLSLSAISMRTASQGEAMASARANARVALMLALGDLQKTLGPDRAISATSGIISDKPGKPNLTGSWESWDFNPAAAPDYDGEHADRFQNWLVSTPNPDDLLDRDFPSSAWSGETVDLVADGALGGDAPATARATAGLVPVAKSGTVGGAYAWHVADEGVKARINLYRDPDKENSLREMRGLLAGQRPDPGLINGVNGRSLDFLPTDETRSDYGNAAETVGKVTDLEQVSLLTNSANIRPFRNDVTPYATGVMADVRAGGLKRDLSTALALGTSLPEEFKGGNANVYQSTTGVTGPSDPYWTMLSSYYNLHADIDTAETAPTYYQRQPTNISASTLNPQTRYFPGPVIAKVEALMTYVTRDAHENWKGTLKGVDPKMLYMGHLMYTPLVTLHNPYNISISFDEFEVTIDGVPIGFRMFMNNSPQSQRLVPLNEMFVYDSQRSKGKKFVVRIANWRNPSSSSTSGPITMKPGQTLICSPYLDPRSSFDNKISDFFDWRNDLTDIQVKAIPGFNGPCIGFDIDWTTPTHQPYDTNPTSQFDKQGVFGLRATDSVRMEFGLVQPRAGSTGEFTVEAKLKSRGAERRYGGLTFRYSNQATLDKILLADQIYKYPADGSSFRALDAYAPNSDPISRHARAKTLAVFSSYARTTNGGVYETNMRTQTNGAVNALRDGQLAGKPYLFHNPARNVVRIDLENEKPGAQSHEMNFQPFISDKEYENYFFIDSSNRTPAITGNSTLKGVKSGTY
;
A
#
# COMPACT_ATOMS: atom_id res chain seq x y z
N MET A 1 28.74 -107.53 -56.31
CA MET A 1 28.08 -108.74 -56.87
C MET A 1 27.92 -108.58 -58.39
N ARG A 2 27.62 -109.65 -59.13
CA ARG A 2 27.24 -109.62 -60.57
C ARG A 2 25.78 -109.06 -60.74
N PRO A 3 25.27 -108.73 -61.94
CA PRO A 3 25.84 -108.94 -63.29
C PRO A 3 25.80 -107.73 -64.27
N ASN A 4 26.35 -108.01 -65.47
CA ASN A 4 26.13 -107.35 -66.79
C ASN A 4 24.71 -107.81 -67.34
N PRO A 5 24.27 -107.71 -68.63
CA PRO A 5 24.94 -107.23 -69.85
C PRO A 5 24.09 -106.55 -70.97
N ASN A 6 24.80 -106.21 -72.07
CA ASN A 6 24.44 -106.40 -73.49
C ASN A 6 23.75 -105.31 -74.36
N PRO A 7 23.92 -105.37 -75.71
CA PRO A 7 23.79 -104.21 -76.61
C PRO A 7 22.87 -104.46 -77.84
N ASN A 8 22.89 -103.56 -78.84
CA ASN A 8 22.73 -103.85 -80.29
C ASN A 8 23.09 -102.58 -81.11
N LEU A 9 24.04 -102.60 -82.06
CA LEU A 9 23.94 -103.04 -83.47
C LEU A 9 23.08 -102.17 -84.42
N ARG A 10 23.71 -101.31 -85.24
CA ARG A 10 23.76 -101.41 -86.74
C ARG A 10 24.53 -100.24 -87.41
N GLN A 11 24.73 -100.34 -88.73
CA GLN A 11 25.63 -99.51 -89.54
C GLN A 11 24.89 -98.62 -90.55
N ARG A 12 25.37 -97.38 -90.78
CA ARG A 12 25.39 -96.61 -92.06
C ARG A 12 24.00 -96.31 -92.71
N PRO A 13 23.89 -95.51 -93.81
CA PRO A 13 24.92 -94.84 -94.63
C PRO A 13 24.80 -93.30 -94.74
N ASN A 14 25.74 -92.70 -95.49
CA ASN A 14 25.70 -91.28 -95.87
C ASN A 14 24.79 -91.05 -97.09
N PHE A 15 24.24 -89.83 -97.22
CA PHE A 15 23.82 -89.25 -98.50
C PHE A 15 24.36 -87.82 -98.62
N VAL A 16 24.70 -87.41 -99.84
CA VAL A 16 25.21 -86.06 -100.15
C VAL A 16 24.22 -85.37 -101.09
N VAL A 17 23.87 -84.12 -100.80
CA VAL A 17 23.05 -83.26 -101.67
C VAL A 17 23.66 -81.87 -101.73
N ASN A 18 23.91 -81.37 -102.95
CA ASN A 18 24.34 -79.99 -103.19
C ASN A 18 23.13 -79.11 -103.54
N GLN A 19 23.04 -77.91 -102.95
CA GLN A 19 22.17 -76.82 -103.43
C GLN A 19 22.90 -75.48 -103.36
N ARG A 20 22.51 -74.54 -104.23
CA ARG A 20 23.19 -73.24 -104.41
C ARG A 20 22.55 -72.10 -103.61
N ALA A 21 23.41 -71.34 -102.95
CA ALA A 21 23.38 -69.88 -102.73
C ALA A 21 22.05 -69.16 -102.38
N LYS A 22 22.05 -68.48 -101.22
CA LYS A 22 21.37 -67.19 -101.01
C LYS A 22 22.30 -66.23 -100.26
N LEU A 23 22.39 -64.99 -100.74
CA LEU A 23 23.02 -63.89 -100.00
C LEU A 23 22.03 -63.36 -98.95
N VAL A 24 22.51 -63.12 -97.74
CA VAL A 24 21.72 -62.63 -96.60
C VAL A 24 22.40 -61.38 -96.01
N PRO A 25 21.67 -60.31 -95.63
CA PRO A 25 22.31 -59.06 -95.18
C PRO A 25 23.09 -59.21 -93.88
N LYS A 26 24.38 -58.86 -93.90
CA LYS A 26 25.22 -58.74 -92.70
C LYS A 26 24.93 -57.43 -91.98
N GLY A 27 24.01 -57.46 -91.01
CA GLY A 27 23.72 -56.28 -90.16
C GLY A 27 22.83 -56.56 -88.94
N PHE A 28 21.79 -57.38 -89.09
CA PHE A 28 20.75 -57.53 -88.04
C PHE A 28 21.29 -58.07 -86.70
N ALA A 29 22.21 -59.04 -86.74
CA ALA A 29 22.82 -59.60 -85.52
C ALA A 29 23.57 -58.56 -84.69
N LEU A 30 24.25 -57.59 -85.33
CA LEU A 30 24.96 -56.52 -84.63
C LEU A 30 23.98 -55.59 -83.90
N VAL A 31 22.87 -55.25 -84.54
CA VAL A 31 21.80 -54.44 -83.92
C VAL A 31 21.23 -55.15 -82.71
N VAL A 32 20.93 -56.46 -82.81
CA VAL A 32 20.43 -57.25 -81.67
C VAL A 32 21.44 -57.29 -80.52
N THR A 33 22.73 -57.49 -80.79
CA THR A 33 23.76 -57.45 -79.72
C THR A 33 23.94 -56.06 -79.13
N LEU A 34 23.85 -54.99 -79.93
CA LEU A 34 23.95 -53.62 -79.43
C LEU A 34 22.75 -53.26 -78.55
N SER A 35 21.53 -53.57 -79.01
CA SER A 35 20.31 -53.39 -78.23
C SER A 35 20.29 -54.22 -76.94
N LEU A 36 20.79 -55.46 -76.98
CA LEU A 36 20.90 -56.31 -75.78
C LEU A 36 21.92 -55.76 -74.79
N MET A 37 23.09 -55.31 -75.26
CA MET A 37 24.10 -54.69 -74.37
C MET A 37 23.63 -53.35 -73.82
N ILE A 38 22.95 -52.51 -74.61
CA ILE A 38 22.34 -51.25 -74.14
C ILE A 38 21.24 -51.53 -73.09
N LEU A 39 20.42 -52.55 -73.30
CA LEU A 39 19.41 -52.97 -72.32
C LEU A 39 20.07 -53.46 -71.02
N LEU A 40 21.11 -54.28 -71.11
CA LEU A 40 21.84 -54.80 -69.95
C LEU A 40 22.59 -53.70 -69.19
N THR A 41 23.20 -52.71 -69.88
CA THR A 41 23.84 -51.58 -69.20
C THR A 41 22.83 -50.63 -68.57
N LEU A 42 21.68 -50.37 -69.20
CA LEU A 42 20.59 -49.59 -68.59
C LEU A 42 20.04 -50.28 -67.32
N ILE A 43 19.84 -51.61 -67.35
CA ILE A 43 19.44 -52.37 -66.17
C ILE A 43 20.51 -52.33 -65.07
N ALA A 44 21.79 -52.52 -65.43
CA ALA A 44 22.90 -52.45 -64.47
C ALA A 44 23.04 -51.06 -63.82
N VAL A 45 22.94 -49.98 -64.60
CA VAL A 45 22.97 -48.60 -64.10
C VAL A 45 21.76 -48.29 -63.22
N GLY A 46 20.57 -48.75 -63.60
CA GLY A 46 19.37 -48.62 -62.76
C GLY A 46 19.49 -49.32 -61.40
N LEU A 47 19.98 -50.57 -61.39
CA LEU A 47 20.22 -51.34 -60.16
C LEU A 47 21.34 -50.73 -59.29
N LEU A 48 22.42 -50.24 -59.89
CA LEU A 48 23.48 -49.50 -59.19
C LEU A 48 22.95 -48.22 -58.55
N SER A 49 22.12 -47.47 -59.27
CA SER A 49 21.51 -46.22 -58.79
C SER A 49 20.56 -46.48 -57.61
N LEU A 50 19.69 -47.49 -57.73
CA LEU A 50 18.78 -47.90 -56.65
C LEU A 50 19.55 -48.42 -55.43
N SER A 51 20.64 -49.17 -55.63
CA SER A 51 21.50 -49.65 -54.55
C SER A 51 22.22 -48.51 -53.83
N ALA A 52 22.73 -47.53 -54.58
CA ALA A 52 23.39 -46.34 -54.01
C ALA A 52 22.41 -45.44 -53.24
N ILE A 53 21.18 -45.28 -53.72
CA ILE A 53 20.10 -44.59 -52.98
C ILE A 53 19.76 -45.38 -51.71
N SER A 54 19.58 -46.69 -51.80
CA SER A 54 19.26 -47.56 -50.66
C SER A 54 20.33 -47.51 -49.56
N MET A 55 21.62 -47.55 -49.93
CA MET A 55 22.73 -47.39 -48.97
C MET A 55 22.73 -46.01 -48.31
N ARG A 56 22.48 -44.92 -49.07
CA ARG A 56 22.38 -43.57 -48.51
C ARG A 56 21.20 -43.42 -47.54
N THR A 57 20.06 -44.02 -47.85
CA THR A 57 18.89 -44.04 -46.97
C THR A 57 19.16 -44.88 -45.72
N ALA A 58 19.85 -46.01 -45.84
CA ALA A 58 20.22 -46.86 -44.71
C ALA A 58 21.20 -46.16 -43.76
N SER A 59 22.26 -45.51 -44.28
CA SER A 59 23.23 -44.79 -43.43
C SER A 59 22.65 -43.51 -42.82
N GLN A 60 21.72 -42.82 -43.49
CA GLN A 60 20.93 -41.76 -42.87
C GLN A 60 20.00 -42.29 -41.76
N GLY A 61 19.42 -43.48 -41.94
CA GLY A 61 18.62 -44.17 -40.92
C GLY A 61 19.45 -44.55 -39.69
N GLU A 62 20.65 -45.09 -39.89
CA GLU A 62 21.61 -45.41 -38.83
C GLU A 62 22.07 -44.14 -38.09
N ALA A 63 22.45 -43.09 -38.81
CA ALA A 63 22.83 -41.80 -38.22
C ALA A 63 21.69 -41.19 -37.39
N MET A 64 20.44 -41.21 -37.87
CA MET A 64 19.28 -40.77 -37.10
C MET A 64 18.99 -41.67 -35.89
N ALA A 65 19.21 -42.99 -35.98
CA ALA A 65 19.04 -43.90 -34.85
C ALA A 65 20.06 -43.61 -33.74
N SER A 66 21.34 -43.43 -34.11
CA SER A 66 22.41 -43.04 -33.19
C SER A 66 22.18 -41.66 -32.58
N ALA A 67 21.77 -40.66 -33.37
CA ALA A 67 21.43 -39.33 -32.86
C ALA A 67 20.26 -39.37 -31.86
N ARG A 68 19.22 -40.17 -32.12
CA ARG A 68 18.09 -40.38 -31.18
C ARG A 68 18.50 -41.14 -29.93
N ALA A 69 19.40 -42.11 -30.02
CA ALA A 69 19.96 -42.81 -28.86
C ALA A 69 20.76 -41.85 -27.98
N ASN A 70 21.65 -41.05 -28.58
CA ASN A 70 22.43 -40.03 -27.90
C ASN A 70 21.55 -38.97 -27.23
N ALA A 71 20.51 -38.46 -27.93
CA ALA A 71 19.55 -37.51 -27.36
C ALA A 71 18.75 -38.12 -26.18
N ARG A 72 18.43 -39.42 -26.23
CA ARG A 72 17.79 -40.11 -25.11
C ARG A 72 18.71 -40.22 -23.90
N VAL A 73 20.00 -40.48 -24.09
CA VAL A 73 21.01 -40.43 -23.02
C VAL A 73 21.15 -39.01 -22.47
N ALA A 74 21.19 -38.00 -23.34
CA ALA A 74 21.24 -36.60 -22.94
C ALA A 74 20.06 -36.20 -22.03
N LEU A 75 18.84 -36.61 -22.39
CA LEU A 75 17.63 -36.39 -21.59
C LEU A 75 17.68 -37.13 -20.25
N MET A 76 18.23 -38.35 -20.20
CA MET A 76 18.40 -39.10 -18.96
C MET A 76 19.43 -38.46 -18.03
N LEU A 77 20.52 -37.90 -18.57
CA LEU A 77 21.51 -37.14 -17.81
C LEU A 77 20.93 -35.82 -17.29
N ALA A 78 20.30 -35.02 -18.17
CA ALA A 78 19.65 -33.77 -17.81
C ALA A 78 18.62 -33.94 -16.69
N LEU A 79 17.78 -34.99 -16.78
CA LEU A 79 16.81 -35.31 -15.73
C LEU A 79 17.48 -35.80 -14.44
N GLY A 80 18.58 -36.56 -14.54
CA GLY A 80 19.34 -37.04 -13.39
C GLY A 80 20.00 -35.90 -12.61
N ASP A 81 20.68 -34.98 -13.30
CA ASP A 81 21.32 -33.82 -12.67
C ASP A 81 20.27 -32.83 -12.12
N LEU A 82 19.17 -32.60 -12.85
CA LEU A 82 18.02 -31.84 -12.36
C LEU A 82 17.44 -32.42 -11.05
N GLN A 83 17.20 -33.73 -11.00
CA GLN A 83 16.71 -34.41 -9.80
C GLN A 83 17.74 -34.42 -8.66
N LYS A 84 19.03 -34.40 -8.98
CA LYS A 84 20.12 -34.37 -8.00
C LYS A 84 20.28 -33.00 -7.34
N THR A 85 20.19 -31.90 -8.08
CA THR A 85 20.43 -30.55 -7.53
C THR A 85 19.16 -29.77 -7.18
N LEU A 86 18.06 -29.96 -7.90
CA LEU A 86 16.77 -29.30 -7.65
C LEU A 86 15.68 -30.26 -7.08
N GLY A 87 16.07 -31.48 -6.71
CA GLY A 87 15.22 -32.41 -5.95
C GLY A 87 15.04 -32.10 -4.46
N PRO A 88 16.02 -31.53 -3.73
CA PRO A 88 15.84 -31.15 -2.33
C PRO A 88 14.91 -29.94 -2.14
N ASP A 89 14.06 -29.95 -1.12
CA ASP A 89 13.12 -28.84 -0.81
C ASP A 89 13.82 -27.47 -0.59
N ARG A 90 15.10 -27.49 -0.25
CA ARG A 90 15.96 -26.30 0.00
C ARG A 90 16.68 -25.80 -1.25
N ALA A 91 16.44 -26.40 -2.41
CA ALA A 91 17.10 -26.02 -3.65
C ALA A 91 16.43 -24.80 -4.31
N ILE A 92 17.24 -23.92 -4.90
CA ILE A 92 16.81 -22.71 -5.59
C ILE A 92 17.46 -22.68 -6.97
N SER A 93 16.66 -22.47 -8.00
CA SER A 93 17.11 -22.22 -9.38
C SER A 93 17.20 -20.72 -9.67
N ALA A 94 18.14 -20.33 -10.52
CA ALA A 94 18.21 -19.00 -11.12
C ALA A 94 18.83 -19.07 -12.52
N THR A 95 18.56 -18.08 -13.36
CA THR A 95 19.18 -17.96 -14.69
C THR A 95 20.59 -17.35 -14.58
N SER A 96 21.44 -17.54 -15.60
CA SER A 96 22.79 -16.95 -15.63
C SER A 96 22.84 -15.42 -15.55
N GLY A 97 21.70 -14.72 -15.66
CA GLY A 97 21.58 -13.30 -15.36
C GLY A 97 21.92 -12.93 -13.90
N ILE A 98 21.86 -13.88 -12.96
CA ILE A 98 22.24 -13.66 -11.55
C ILE A 98 23.74 -13.43 -11.34
N ILE A 99 24.58 -13.78 -12.33
CA ILE A 99 26.04 -13.59 -12.31
C ILE A 99 26.46 -12.32 -13.06
N SER A 100 25.68 -11.89 -14.06
CA SER A 100 25.96 -10.72 -14.90
C SER A 100 24.72 -10.32 -15.69
N ASP A 101 24.48 -9.03 -15.89
CA ASP A 101 23.43 -8.51 -16.79
C ASP A 101 23.56 -9.04 -18.23
N LYS A 102 24.77 -9.44 -18.64
CA LYS A 102 25.12 -9.89 -20.00
C LYS A 102 26.13 -11.05 -19.94
N PRO A 103 25.70 -12.25 -19.54
CA PRO A 103 26.58 -13.41 -19.46
C PRO A 103 26.97 -13.87 -20.87
N GLY A 104 28.19 -14.39 -21.04
CA GLY A 104 28.66 -15.00 -22.29
C GLY A 104 27.91 -16.28 -22.66
N LYS A 105 27.32 -16.96 -21.65
CA LYS A 105 26.40 -18.09 -21.79
C LYS A 105 25.01 -17.70 -21.25
N PRO A 106 24.14 -17.09 -22.05
CA PRO A 106 22.82 -16.64 -21.61
C PRO A 106 21.83 -17.81 -21.45
N ASN A 107 20.77 -17.57 -20.67
CA ASN A 107 19.65 -18.49 -20.42
C ASN A 107 20.05 -19.87 -19.83
N LEU A 108 21.26 -20.01 -19.27
CA LEU A 108 21.62 -21.21 -18.49
C LEU A 108 20.89 -21.19 -17.14
N THR A 109 20.46 -22.36 -16.67
CA THR A 109 19.88 -22.52 -15.32
C THR A 109 20.96 -23.01 -14.37
N GLY A 110 21.23 -22.26 -13.31
CA GLY A 110 22.06 -22.67 -12.19
C GLY A 110 21.22 -23.22 -11.04
N SER A 111 21.88 -23.89 -10.10
CA SER A 111 21.25 -24.41 -8.88
C SER A 111 22.07 -24.06 -7.63
N TRP A 112 21.37 -23.67 -6.57
CA TRP A 112 21.92 -23.25 -5.28
C TRP A 112 21.19 -23.95 -4.13
N GLU A 113 21.86 -24.13 -2.99
CA GLU A 113 21.17 -24.39 -1.71
C GLU A 113 20.72 -23.06 -1.07
N SER A 114 19.53 -23.06 -0.46
CA SER A 114 19.07 -21.99 0.43
C SER A 114 20.03 -21.72 1.59
N TRP A 115 20.00 -20.49 2.09
CA TRP A 115 20.66 -20.09 3.32
C TRP A 115 19.66 -19.63 4.39
N ASP A 116 20.03 -19.80 5.65
CA ASP A 116 19.36 -19.21 6.80
C ASP A 116 20.36 -18.33 7.57
N PHE A 117 20.28 -17.02 7.37
CA PHE A 117 21.29 -16.08 7.89
C PHE A 117 21.16 -15.91 9.40
N ASN A 118 22.29 -15.76 10.09
CA ASN A 118 22.29 -15.45 11.52
C ASN A 118 21.77 -14.02 11.74
N PRO A 119 20.61 -13.83 12.40
CA PRO A 119 20.03 -12.50 12.59
C PRO A 119 20.87 -11.55 13.44
N ALA A 120 21.79 -12.08 14.26
CA ALA A 120 22.66 -11.30 15.15
C ALA A 120 23.98 -10.83 14.47
N ALA A 121 24.16 -11.08 13.17
CA ALA A 121 25.33 -10.68 12.40
C ALA A 121 24.92 -9.94 11.11
N ALA A 122 25.86 -9.21 10.51
CA ALA A 122 25.68 -8.72 9.14
C ALA A 122 25.78 -9.92 8.17
N PRO A 123 24.80 -10.16 7.29
CA PRO A 123 24.85 -11.27 6.35
C PRO A 123 25.87 -11.03 5.22
N ASP A 124 26.74 -12.01 4.99
CA ASP A 124 27.61 -12.07 3.81
C ASP A 124 26.88 -12.78 2.66
N TYR A 125 26.11 -12.01 1.88
CA TYR A 125 25.37 -12.54 0.75
C TYR A 125 26.28 -13.01 -0.40
N ASP A 126 27.42 -12.35 -0.61
CA ASP A 126 28.32 -12.65 -1.74
C ASP A 126 29.09 -13.96 -1.49
N GLY A 127 29.53 -14.17 -0.24
CA GLY A 127 30.15 -15.42 0.23
C GLY A 127 29.17 -16.59 0.19
N GLU A 128 28.00 -16.47 0.81
CA GLU A 128 27.02 -17.56 0.86
C GLU A 128 26.41 -17.89 -0.53
N HIS A 129 26.30 -16.91 -1.44
CA HIS A 129 25.91 -17.16 -2.84
C HIS A 129 27.02 -17.84 -3.67
N ALA A 130 28.29 -17.76 -3.24
CA ALA A 130 29.37 -18.58 -3.77
C ALA A 130 29.37 -19.99 -3.17
N ASP A 131 29.42 -20.10 -1.83
CA ASP A 131 29.58 -21.36 -1.09
C ASP A 131 28.39 -22.33 -1.27
N ARG A 132 27.19 -21.83 -1.59
CA ARG A 132 26.00 -22.66 -1.82
C ARG A 132 25.68 -22.94 -3.28
N PHE A 133 26.48 -22.44 -4.22
CA PHE A 133 26.34 -22.85 -5.63
C PHE A 133 26.56 -24.36 -5.77
N GLN A 134 25.69 -25.04 -6.53
CA GLN A 134 25.72 -26.49 -6.70
C GLN A 134 26.22 -26.92 -8.07
N ASN A 135 25.57 -26.45 -9.14
CA ASN A 135 25.89 -26.84 -10.52
C ASN A 135 25.14 -25.99 -11.57
N TRP A 136 25.70 -25.84 -12.77
CA TRP A 136 24.98 -25.40 -13.98
C TRP A 136 24.31 -26.59 -14.69
N LEU A 137 23.03 -26.46 -15.03
CA LEU A 137 22.24 -27.50 -15.71
C LEU A 137 22.37 -27.41 -17.24
N VAL A 138 23.57 -27.68 -17.74
CA VAL A 138 23.90 -27.76 -19.17
C VAL A 138 25.01 -28.77 -19.42
N SER A 139 25.07 -29.37 -20.61
CA SER A 139 26.18 -30.25 -20.97
C SER A 139 27.46 -29.49 -21.32
N THR A 140 28.61 -30.10 -21.00
CA THR A 140 29.96 -29.65 -21.37
C THR A 140 30.89 -30.86 -21.50
N PRO A 141 31.93 -30.83 -22.36
CA PRO A 141 32.95 -31.88 -22.42
C PRO A 141 33.77 -32.04 -21.12
N ASN A 142 33.88 -31.00 -20.28
CA ASN A 142 34.56 -31.05 -18.99
C ASN A 142 33.57 -30.80 -17.83
N PRO A 143 33.04 -31.85 -17.15
CA PRO A 143 32.02 -31.69 -16.12
C PRO A 143 32.39 -30.76 -14.96
N ASP A 144 33.67 -30.65 -14.62
CA ASP A 144 34.16 -29.77 -13.56
C ASP A 144 33.88 -28.28 -13.85
N ASP A 145 33.76 -27.89 -15.13
CA ASP A 145 33.38 -26.52 -15.53
C ASP A 145 31.99 -26.12 -15.00
N LEU A 146 31.09 -27.09 -14.76
CA LEU A 146 29.71 -26.81 -14.30
C LEU A 146 29.64 -26.46 -12.82
N LEU A 147 30.69 -26.82 -12.05
CA LEU A 147 30.85 -26.50 -10.63
C LEU A 147 31.44 -25.10 -10.41
N ASP A 148 31.92 -24.43 -11.46
CA ASP A 148 32.30 -23.02 -11.42
C ASP A 148 31.06 -22.13 -11.52
N ARG A 149 30.80 -21.37 -10.44
CA ARG A 149 29.71 -20.37 -10.40
C ARG A 149 29.84 -19.35 -11.54
N ASP A 150 31.07 -18.96 -11.91
CA ASP A 150 31.33 -17.92 -12.89
C ASP A 150 31.45 -18.45 -14.33
N PHE A 151 31.17 -19.75 -14.53
CA PHE A 151 31.08 -20.41 -15.84
C PHE A 151 30.23 -19.66 -16.89
N PRO A 152 29.12 -18.96 -16.58
CA PRO A 152 28.39 -18.22 -17.61
C PRO A 152 29.16 -17.02 -18.18
N SER A 153 30.22 -16.57 -17.51
CA SER A 153 31.12 -15.50 -17.96
C SER A 153 32.40 -16.03 -18.62
N SER A 154 32.72 -17.32 -18.48
CA SER A 154 33.89 -17.95 -19.09
C SER A 154 33.65 -18.35 -20.56
N ALA A 155 34.72 -18.74 -21.27
CA ALA A 155 34.61 -19.36 -22.59
C ALA A 155 34.01 -20.78 -22.53
N TRP A 156 33.61 -21.35 -23.67
CA TRP A 156 33.26 -22.77 -23.76
C TRP A 156 34.50 -23.64 -23.93
N SER A 157 34.51 -24.82 -23.31
CA SER A 157 35.50 -25.87 -23.54
C SER A 157 35.03 -26.80 -24.68
N GLY A 158 35.82 -26.91 -25.75
CA GLY A 158 35.53 -27.78 -26.89
C GLY A 158 34.43 -27.26 -27.84
N GLU A 159 33.76 -28.18 -28.54
CA GLU A 159 32.68 -27.87 -29.48
C GLU A 159 31.35 -27.59 -28.76
N THR A 160 30.47 -26.81 -29.41
CA THR A 160 29.18 -26.40 -28.87
C THR A 160 28.07 -26.53 -29.90
N VAL A 161 26.82 -26.59 -29.44
CA VAL A 161 25.61 -26.57 -30.28
C VAL A 161 24.53 -25.68 -29.68
N ASP A 162 23.89 -24.87 -30.54
CA ASP A 162 22.70 -24.10 -30.19
C ASP A 162 21.50 -25.06 -30.04
N LEU A 163 20.99 -25.20 -28.81
CA LEU A 163 19.79 -25.99 -28.51
C LEU A 163 18.52 -25.14 -28.60
N VAL A 164 18.63 -23.84 -28.31
CA VAL A 164 17.57 -22.86 -28.51
C VAL A 164 18.15 -21.68 -29.30
N ALA A 165 17.72 -21.53 -30.54
CA ALA A 165 18.13 -20.47 -31.47
C ALA A 165 17.00 -20.18 -32.47
N ASP A 166 17.34 -19.61 -33.63
CA ASP A 166 16.44 -19.02 -34.62
C ASP A 166 15.16 -19.85 -34.91
N GLY A 167 15.27 -21.16 -35.11
CA GLY A 167 14.11 -22.02 -35.37
C GLY A 167 13.10 -22.09 -34.21
N ALA A 168 13.58 -22.04 -32.97
CA ALA A 168 12.79 -22.07 -31.73
C ALA A 168 12.39 -20.67 -31.21
N LEU A 169 12.97 -19.61 -31.78
CA LEU A 169 12.81 -18.22 -31.34
C LEU A 169 12.21 -17.28 -32.42
N GLY A 170 11.98 -17.79 -33.63
CA GLY A 170 11.17 -17.10 -34.65
C GLY A 170 11.93 -16.48 -35.82
N GLY A 171 13.19 -16.83 -36.05
CA GLY A 171 13.95 -16.52 -37.28
C GLY A 171 15.21 -15.67 -37.06
N ASP A 172 15.13 -14.63 -36.22
CA ASP A 172 16.17 -13.61 -36.04
C ASP A 172 16.56 -13.46 -34.55
N ALA A 173 17.07 -14.54 -33.93
CA ALA A 173 17.32 -14.58 -32.50
C ALA A 173 18.66 -13.93 -32.12
N PRO A 174 18.68 -12.83 -31.34
CA PRO A 174 19.92 -12.26 -30.84
C PRO A 174 20.60 -13.25 -29.88
N ALA A 175 21.93 -13.19 -29.80
CA ALA A 175 22.71 -14.14 -28.99
C ALA A 175 22.24 -14.23 -27.52
N THR A 176 21.80 -13.12 -26.95
CA THR A 176 21.24 -13.02 -25.58
C THR A 176 19.95 -13.82 -25.36
N ALA A 177 19.20 -14.17 -26.41
CA ALA A 177 18.00 -15.00 -26.32
C ALA A 177 18.27 -16.51 -26.51
N ARG A 178 19.47 -16.87 -26.97
CA ARG A 178 19.83 -18.26 -27.29
C ARG A 178 20.15 -19.07 -26.03
N ALA A 179 20.10 -20.39 -26.16
CA ALA A 179 20.69 -21.32 -25.21
C ALA A 179 21.60 -22.30 -25.97
N THR A 180 22.89 -22.19 -25.70
CA THR A 180 23.97 -22.99 -26.28
C THR A 180 24.47 -24.00 -25.25
N ALA A 181 24.88 -25.19 -25.68
CA ALA A 181 25.42 -26.23 -24.81
C ALA A 181 26.71 -26.83 -25.39
N GLY A 182 27.60 -27.32 -24.53
CA GLY A 182 28.82 -28.02 -24.94
C GLY A 182 28.51 -29.43 -25.45
N LEU A 183 29.14 -29.80 -26.55
CA LEU A 183 28.86 -31.01 -27.33
C LEU A 183 29.76 -32.17 -26.86
N VAL A 184 29.19 -33.10 -26.10
CA VAL A 184 29.93 -34.17 -25.43
C VAL A 184 30.11 -35.39 -26.36
N PRO A 185 31.35 -35.80 -26.69
CA PRO A 185 31.59 -36.90 -27.63
C PRO A 185 31.34 -38.28 -26.99
N VAL A 186 30.58 -39.12 -27.70
CA VAL A 186 30.35 -40.53 -27.33
C VAL A 186 31.41 -41.39 -28.01
N ALA A 187 32.50 -41.67 -27.30
CA ALA A 187 33.59 -42.52 -27.80
C ALA A 187 33.38 -44.00 -27.46
N LYS A 188 33.63 -44.88 -28.43
CA LYS A 188 33.74 -46.34 -28.26
C LYS A 188 35.11 -46.79 -28.72
N SER A 189 35.89 -47.39 -27.82
CA SER A 189 37.26 -47.86 -28.11
C SER A 189 38.18 -46.80 -28.76
N GLY A 190 38.03 -45.53 -28.36
CA GLY A 190 38.80 -44.40 -28.91
C GLY A 190 38.25 -43.80 -30.21
N THR A 191 37.22 -44.39 -30.84
CA THR A 191 36.52 -43.80 -32.00
C THR A 191 35.26 -43.07 -31.54
N VAL A 192 35.09 -41.80 -31.92
CA VAL A 192 33.85 -41.04 -31.66
C VAL A 192 32.74 -41.57 -32.57
N GLY A 193 31.71 -42.18 -31.98
CA GLY A 193 30.55 -42.73 -32.70
C GLY A 193 29.38 -41.74 -32.85
N GLY A 194 29.52 -40.54 -32.29
CA GLY A 194 28.54 -39.46 -32.26
C GLY A 194 28.79 -38.56 -31.05
N ALA A 195 27.89 -37.61 -30.80
CA ALA A 195 27.94 -36.76 -29.61
C ALA A 195 26.53 -36.51 -29.06
N TYR A 196 26.42 -35.91 -27.88
CA TYR A 196 25.18 -35.42 -27.29
C TYR A 196 25.34 -34.04 -26.67
N ALA A 197 24.24 -33.31 -26.53
CA ALA A 197 24.18 -32.09 -25.74
C ALA A 197 22.81 -31.96 -25.08
N TRP A 198 22.73 -31.25 -23.95
CA TRP A 198 21.49 -30.94 -23.25
C TRP A 198 21.57 -29.62 -22.47
N HIS A 199 20.41 -29.05 -22.17
CA HIS A 199 20.21 -27.84 -21.37
C HIS A 199 18.88 -27.98 -20.64
N VAL A 200 18.80 -27.49 -19.40
CA VAL A 200 17.54 -27.33 -18.68
C VAL A 200 17.20 -25.84 -18.62
N ALA A 201 16.01 -25.48 -19.11
CA ALA A 201 15.42 -24.16 -18.91
C ALA A 201 14.48 -24.21 -17.71
N ASP A 202 14.62 -23.28 -16.77
CA ASP A 202 13.60 -23.08 -15.74
C ASP A 202 12.34 -22.44 -16.35
N GLU A 203 11.17 -22.90 -15.88
CA GLU A 203 9.84 -22.43 -16.27
C GLU A 203 9.16 -21.67 -15.13
N GLY A 204 9.63 -21.82 -13.88
CA GLY A 204 9.15 -21.08 -12.71
C GLY A 204 9.56 -19.60 -12.71
N VAL A 205 10.61 -19.25 -13.45
CA VAL A 205 11.04 -17.86 -13.69
C VAL A 205 10.23 -17.12 -14.76
N LYS A 206 9.30 -17.80 -15.46
CA LYS A 206 8.54 -17.25 -16.59
C LYS A 206 7.12 -16.85 -16.21
N ALA A 207 6.57 -15.85 -16.89
CA ALA A 207 5.19 -15.43 -16.68
C ALA A 207 4.20 -16.45 -17.26
N ARG A 208 3.24 -16.90 -16.44
CA ARG A 208 2.27 -17.94 -16.84
C ARG A 208 1.04 -17.35 -17.53
N ILE A 209 0.92 -17.58 -18.83
CA ILE A 209 -0.08 -16.91 -19.69
C ILE A 209 -1.48 -17.53 -19.69
N ASN A 210 -1.63 -18.80 -19.29
CA ASN A 210 -2.91 -19.54 -19.33
C ASN A 210 -3.71 -19.50 -18.02
N LEU A 211 -3.37 -18.61 -17.09
CA LEU A 211 -4.16 -18.33 -15.90
C LEU A 211 -5.04 -17.09 -16.15
N TYR A 212 -6.32 -17.20 -15.83
CA TYR A 212 -7.34 -16.16 -16.06
C TYR A 212 -8.38 -16.16 -14.94
N ARG A 213 -8.76 -14.97 -14.48
CA ARG A 213 -9.78 -14.72 -13.46
C ARG A 213 -11.13 -14.46 -14.10
N ASP A 214 -12.18 -15.09 -13.57
CA ASP A 214 -13.56 -14.73 -13.90
C ASP A 214 -13.94 -13.43 -13.17
N PRO A 215 -14.22 -12.31 -13.87
CA PRO A 215 -14.60 -11.05 -13.23
C PRO A 215 -16.04 -11.07 -12.68
N ASP A 216 -16.90 -12.00 -13.07
CA ASP A 216 -18.23 -12.16 -12.47
C ASP A 216 -18.18 -12.89 -11.11
N LYS A 217 -17.01 -13.41 -10.70
CA LYS A 217 -16.81 -14.12 -9.42
C LYS A 217 -16.63 -13.19 -8.22
N GLU A 218 -17.30 -12.05 -8.26
CA GLU A 218 -17.33 -11.05 -7.18
C GLU A 218 -18.63 -11.10 -6.35
N ASN A 219 -19.60 -11.92 -6.77
CA ASN A 219 -20.92 -12.06 -6.12
C ASN A 219 -20.90 -12.66 -4.70
N SER A 220 -19.75 -13.14 -4.19
CA SER A 220 -19.62 -13.57 -2.80
C SER A 220 -18.22 -13.36 -2.25
N LEU A 221 -18.11 -13.01 -0.95
CA LEU A 221 -16.82 -12.90 -0.23
C LEU A 221 -15.97 -14.19 -0.29
N ARG A 222 -16.59 -15.34 -0.57
CA ARG A 222 -15.89 -16.62 -0.76
C ARG A 222 -15.22 -16.69 -2.13
N GLU A 223 -15.90 -16.27 -3.18
CA GLU A 223 -15.35 -16.22 -4.53
C GLU A 223 -14.31 -15.09 -4.65
N MET A 224 -14.56 -13.94 -4.01
CA MET A 224 -13.60 -12.84 -3.84
C MET A 224 -12.28 -13.26 -3.15
N ARG A 225 -12.23 -14.35 -2.37
CA ARG A 225 -10.95 -14.88 -1.84
C ARG A 225 -10.10 -15.57 -2.89
N GLY A 226 -10.68 -16.13 -3.96
CA GLY A 226 -9.93 -16.60 -5.12
C GLY A 226 -9.21 -15.46 -5.83
N LEU A 227 -9.76 -14.24 -5.72
CA LEU A 227 -9.25 -13.01 -6.31
C LEU A 227 -8.12 -12.37 -5.48
N LEU A 228 -7.79 -12.96 -4.32
CA LEU A 228 -6.63 -12.65 -3.48
C LEU A 228 -5.47 -13.64 -3.71
N ALA A 229 -5.62 -14.63 -4.59
CA ALA A 229 -4.47 -15.33 -5.16
C ALA A 229 -3.61 -14.33 -5.97
N GLY A 230 -2.32 -14.64 -6.13
CA GLY A 230 -1.39 -13.75 -6.86
C GLY A 230 -1.92 -13.39 -8.25
N GLN A 231 -2.03 -12.08 -8.52
CA GLN A 231 -2.47 -11.58 -9.81
C GLN A 231 -1.56 -12.12 -10.93
N ARG A 232 -2.13 -12.48 -12.08
CA ARG A 232 -1.32 -12.81 -13.26
C ARG A 232 -0.55 -11.55 -13.69
N PRO A 233 0.72 -11.64 -14.11
CA PRO A 233 1.36 -10.58 -14.86
C PRO A 233 0.55 -10.33 -16.14
N ASP A 234 0.21 -9.08 -16.44
CA ASP A 234 -0.48 -8.74 -17.69
C ASP A 234 0.47 -9.03 -18.88
N PRO A 235 0.15 -9.98 -19.78
CA PRO A 235 0.99 -10.27 -20.93
C PRO A 235 1.11 -9.09 -21.90
N GLY A 236 0.11 -8.20 -21.95
CA GLY A 236 0.15 -7.00 -22.80
C GLY A 236 1.33 -6.07 -22.49
N LEU A 237 1.84 -6.11 -21.25
CA LEU A 237 3.00 -5.34 -20.81
C LEU A 237 4.34 -6.09 -20.98
N ILE A 238 4.32 -7.38 -21.30
CA ILE A 238 5.53 -8.17 -21.55
C ILE A 238 6.04 -7.86 -22.96
N ASN A 239 7.15 -7.12 -23.04
CA ASN A 239 7.83 -6.81 -24.28
C ASN A 239 8.94 -7.85 -24.53
N GLY A 240 8.86 -8.57 -25.65
CA GLY A 240 9.90 -9.51 -26.08
C GLY A 240 11.14 -8.78 -26.60
N VAL A 241 12.22 -9.53 -26.86
CA VAL A 241 13.54 -8.99 -27.25
C VAL A 241 13.52 -8.20 -28.58
N ASN A 242 12.44 -8.29 -29.36
CA ASN A 242 12.19 -7.53 -30.58
C ASN A 242 11.32 -6.27 -30.39
N GLY A 243 10.98 -5.90 -29.15
CA GLY A 243 10.15 -4.74 -28.82
C GLY A 243 8.66 -4.89 -29.10
N ARG A 244 8.15 -6.12 -29.31
CA ARG A 244 6.71 -6.41 -29.44
C ARG A 244 6.13 -6.87 -28.10
N SER A 245 4.88 -6.51 -27.85
CA SER A 245 4.01 -6.96 -26.76
C SER A 245 3.35 -8.31 -27.05
N LEU A 246 2.71 -8.92 -26.05
CA LEU A 246 1.73 -10.01 -26.20
C LEU A 246 0.28 -9.50 -26.18
N ASP A 247 0.03 -8.31 -26.72
CA ASP A 247 -1.28 -7.63 -26.76
C ASP A 247 -2.36 -8.37 -27.58
N PHE A 248 -1.95 -9.32 -28.42
CA PHE A 248 -2.84 -10.23 -29.14
C PHE A 248 -3.44 -11.34 -28.26
N LEU A 249 -2.97 -11.52 -27.02
CA LEU A 249 -3.58 -12.43 -26.04
C LEU A 249 -4.75 -11.72 -25.34
N PRO A 250 -5.93 -12.36 -25.19
CA PRO A 250 -7.05 -11.79 -24.45
C PRO A 250 -6.70 -11.50 -22.98
N THR A 251 -7.46 -10.58 -22.39
CA THR A 251 -7.39 -10.14 -20.99
C THR A 251 -8.49 -10.80 -20.15
N ASP A 252 -8.52 -10.50 -18.84
CA ASP A 252 -9.58 -10.84 -17.89
C ASP A 252 -10.28 -9.59 -17.30
N GLU A 253 -10.18 -8.43 -17.96
CA GLU A 253 -10.77 -7.17 -17.49
C GLU A 253 -12.31 -7.13 -17.61
N THR A 254 -12.88 -7.82 -18.59
CA THR A 254 -14.34 -7.93 -18.77
C THR A 254 -14.80 -9.37 -18.88
N ARG A 255 -16.09 -9.63 -18.61
CA ARG A 255 -16.74 -10.94 -18.80
C ARG A 255 -16.52 -11.50 -20.21
N SER A 256 -16.59 -10.64 -21.22
CA SER A 256 -16.37 -11.01 -22.64
C SER A 256 -14.94 -11.48 -22.89
N ASP A 257 -13.96 -10.77 -22.33
CA ASP A 257 -12.54 -11.06 -22.55
C ASP A 257 -12.13 -12.31 -21.77
N TYR A 258 -12.59 -12.43 -20.52
CA TYR A 258 -12.45 -13.67 -19.74
C TYR A 258 -13.10 -14.87 -20.45
N GLY A 259 -14.31 -14.72 -21.00
CA GLY A 259 -14.98 -15.79 -21.74
C GLY A 259 -14.16 -16.26 -22.94
N ASN A 260 -13.67 -15.32 -23.74
CA ASN A 260 -12.74 -15.59 -24.85
C ASN A 260 -11.45 -16.28 -24.35
N ALA A 261 -10.82 -15.74 -23.31
CA ALA A 261 -9.58 -16.27 -22.75
C ALA A 261 -9.73 -17.70 -22.19
N ALA A 262 -10.77 -17.96 -21.40
CA ALA A 262 -11.08 -19.28 -20.86
C ALA A 262 -11.43 -20.28 -21.97
N GLU A 263 -12.00 -19.83 -23.08
CA GLU A 263 -12.23 -20.67 -24.25
C GLU A 263 -11.00 -20.88 -25.15
N THR A 264 -9.99 -20.00 -25.08
CA THR A 264 -8.78 -20.02 -25.93
C THR A 264 -7.50 -20.28 -25.11
N VAL A 265 -6.81 -19.23 -24.65
CA VAL A 265 -5.49 -19.30 -23.99
C VAL A 265 -5.52 -20.14 -22.71
N GLY A 266 -6.63 -20.13 -21.96
CA GLY A 266 -6.82 -20.96 -20.76
C GLY A 266 -6.79 -22.48 -21.03
N LYS A 267 -6.89 -22.91 -22.30
CA LYS A 267 -6.77 -24.31 -22.72
C LYS A 267 -5.40 -24.65 -23.33
N VAL A 268 -4.50 -23.67 -23.47
CA VAL A 268 -3.16 -23.87 -24.03
C VAL A 268 -2.30 -24.68 -23.06
N THR A 269 -1.80 -25.82 -23.52
CA THR A 269 -0.88 -26.71 -22.78
C THR A 269 0.56 -26.62 -23.26
N ASP A 270 0.79 -26.18 -24.50
CA ASP A 270 2.11 -26.03 -25.12
C ASP A 270 2.21 -24.66 -25.79
N LEU A 271 3.37 -24.00 -25.70
CA LEU A 271 3.54 -22.62 -26.17
C LEU A 271 3.31 -22.48 -27.69
N GLU A 272 3.64 -23.47 -28.50
CA GLU A 272 3.41 -23.44 -29.95
C GLU A 272 1.92 -23.39 -30.31
N GLN A 273 1.04 -23.90 -29.44
CA GLN A 273 -0.42 -23.86 -29.66
C GLN A 273 -0.97 -22.42 -29.67
N VAL A 274 -0.25 -21.44 -29.09
CA VAL A 274 -0.65 -20.02 -29.15
C VAL A 274 -0.71 -19.52 -30.61
N SER A 275 0.12 -20.07 -31.51
CA SER A 275 0.07 -19.75 -32.95
C SER A 275 -1.23 -20.21 -33.65
N LEU A 276 -1.98 -21.14 -33.04
CA LEU A 276 -3.28 -21.61 -33.54
C LEU A 276 -4.43 -20.65 -33.19
N LEU A 277 -4.20 -19.69 -32.29
CA LEU A 277 -5.23 -18.76 -31.81
C LEU A 277 -5.42 -17.56 -32.76
N THR A 278 -4.36 -17.12 -33.44
CA THR A 278 -4.45 -16.06 -34.46
C THR A 278 -3.31 -16.13 -35.48
N ASN A 279 -3.64 -15.88 -36.74
CA ASN A 279 -2.72 -15.88 -37.88
C ASN A 279 -1.60 -14.82 -37.80
N SER A 280 -1.65 -13.90 -36.83
CA SER A 280 -0.66 -12.85 -36.60
C SER A 280 0.29 -13.12 -35.41
N ALA A 281 0.07 -14.17 -34.62
CA ALA A 281 0.86 -14.47 -33.43
C ALA A 281 2.16 -15.22 -33.77
N ASN A 282 3.31 -14.55 -33.59
CA ASN A 282 4.58 -15.24 -33.42
C ASN A 282 4.99 -15.19 -31.94
N ILE A 283 4.68 -16.26 -31.22
CA ILE A 283 4.96 -16.42 -29.78
C ILE A 283 6.42 -16.82 -29.49
N ARG A 284 7.14 -17.36 -30.49
CA ARG A 284 8.50 -17.91 -30.31
C ARG A 284 9.55 -16.93 -29.74
N PRO A 285 9.54 -15.63 -30.08
CA PRO A 285 10.46 -14.66 -29.47
C PRO A 285 10.35 -14.55 -27.95
N PHE A 286 9.23 -14.97 -27.37
CA PHE A 286 8.91 -14.88 -25.93
C PHE A 286 9.14 -16.22 -25.19
N ARG A 287 9.73 -17.23 -25.83
CA ARG A 287 9.92 -18.59 -25.28
C ARG A 287 10.61 -18.61 -23.91
N ASN A 288 11.47 -17.63 -23.63
CA ASN A 288 12.23 -17.53 -22.40
C ASN A 288 11.50 -16.67 -21.34
N ASP A 289 10.47 -15.91 -21.73
CA ASP A 289 9.75 -14.95 -20.90
C ASP A 289 8.39 -15.48 -20.41
N VAL A 290 7.73 -16.35 -21.20
CA VAL A 290 6.39 -16.87 -20.90
C VAL A 290 6.26 -18.39 -20.98
N THR A 291 5.26 -18.94 -20.29
CA THR A 291 4.98 -20.39 -20.25
C THR A 291 3.49 -20.72 -20.02
N PRO A 292 2.99 -21.87 -20.52
CA PRO A 292 1.72 -22.45 -20.08
C PRO A 292 1.82 -23.33 -18.82
N TYR A 293 3.02 -23.76 -18.39
CA TYR A 293 3.16 -24.90 -17.46
C TYR A 293 4.01 -24.65 -16.20
N ALA A 294 4.25 -23.39 -15.82
CA ALA A 294 4.80 -23.06 -14.49
C ALA A 294 3.96 -23.70 -13.38
N THR A 295 4.59 -24.60 -12.63
CA THR A 295 4.04 -25.31 -11.47
C THR A 295 5.16 -25.48 -10.45
N GLY A 296 4.81 -25.48 -9.16
CA GLY A 296 5.79 -25.60 -8.08
C GLY A 296 5.14 -26.18 -6.84
N VAL A 297 5.93 -26.93 -6.07
CA VAL A 297 5.53 -27.40 -4.74
C VAL A 297 5.59 -26.21 -3.77
N MET A 298 4.68 -26.15 -2.80
CA MET A 298 4.78 -25.18 -1.70
C MET A 298 5.83 -25.65 -0.69
N ALA A 299 7.10 -25.74 -1.10
CA ALA A 299 8.22 -26.11 -0.25
C ALA A 299 8.64 -24.95 0.66
N ASP A 300 8.98 -25.24 1.92
CA ASP A 300 9.68 -24.31 2.79
C ASP A 300 11.16 -24.33 2.39
N VAL A 301 11.52 -23.46 1.43
CA VAL A 301 12.89 -23.39 0.92
C VAL A 301 13.92 -23.04 1.99
N ARG A 302 13.53 -22.49 3.15
CA ARG A 302 14.45 -22.15 4.25
C ARG A 302 14.77 -23.38 5.12
N ALA A 303 13.75 -24.12 5.52
CA ALA A 303 13.87 -25.22 6.50
C ALA A 303 13.79 -26.63 5.90
N GLY A 304 13.29 -26.78 4.66
CA GLY A 304 12.91 -28.04 4.05
C GLY A 304 11.49 -28.50 4.41
N GLY A 305 10.95 -29.45 3.66
CA GLY A 305 9.56 -29.90 3.76
C GLY A 305 8.55 -28.92 3.14
N LEU A 306 7.27 -29.11 3.44
CA LEU A 306 6.18 -28.26 2.93
C LEU A 306 5.91 -27.06 3.85
N LYS A 307 5.57 -25.91 3.25
CA LYS A 307 5.06 -24.73 3.95
C LYS A 307 3.81 -25.12 4.76
N ARG A 308 3.76 -24.70 6.03
CA ARG A 308 2.64 -24.98 6.94
C ARG A 308 1.41 -24.15 6.55
N ASP A 309 0.23 -24.79 6.46
CA ASP A 309 -1.03 -24.03 6.39
C ASP A 309 -1.29 -23.31 7.72
N LEU A 310 -1.36 -21.99 7.67
CA LEU A 310 -1.76 -21.17 8.81
C LEU A 310 -3.28 -20.96 8.87
N SER A 311 -4.04 -21.23 7.80
CA SER A 311 -5.49 -21.00 7.74
C SER A 311 -6.22 -21.75 8.87
N THR A 312 -5.86 -23.02 9.08
CA THR A 312 -6.42 -23.84 10.16
C THR A 312 -6.12 -23.25 11.55
N ALA A 313 -4.88 -22.83 11.80
CA ALA A 313 -4.48 -22.23 13.08
C ALA A 313 -5.17 -20.87 13.32
N LEU A 314 -5.26 -20.03 12.29
CA LEU A 314 -5.92 -18.73 12.36
C LEU A 314 -7.44 -18.86 12.56
N ALA A 315 -8.08 -19.86 11.94
CA ALA A 315 -9.51 -20.16 12.07
C ALA A 315 -9.93 -20.66 13.47
N LEU A 316 -9.00 -21.16 14.28
CA LEU A 316 -9.24 -21.47 15.71
C LEU A 316 -9.43 -20.20 16.58
N GLY A 317 -9.27 -19.01 16.00
CA GLY A 317 -9.57 -17.73 16.65
C GLY A 317 -8.79 -17.53 17.94
N THR A 318 -9.50 -17.42 19.06
CA THR A 318 -8.88 -17.21 20.38
C THR A 318 -8.20 -18.47 20.96
N SER A 319 -8.25 -19.60 20.25
CA SER A 319 -7.68 -20.89 20.66
C SER A 319 -6.53 -21.38 19.77
N LEU A 320 -5.72 -20.43 19.26
CA LEU A 320 -4.40 -20.70 18.69
C LEU A 320 -3.57 -21.71 19.53
N PRO A 321 -2.68 -22.53 18.94
CA PRO A 321 -1.69 -23.32 19.68
C PRO A 321 -0.82 -22.47 20.61
N GLU A 322 -0.25 -23.07 21.66
CA GLU A 322 0.52 -22.33 22.69
C GLU A 322 1.79 -21.66 22.11
N GLU A 323 2.40 -22.22 21.07
CA GLU A 323 3.52 -21.60 20.34
C GLU A 323 3.16 -20.25 19.68
N PHE A 324 1.87 -19.97 19.49
CA PHE A 324 1.31 -18.75 18.92
C PHE A 324 0.53 -17.90 19.94
N LYS A 325 0.62 -18.22 21.25
CA LYS A 325 -0.04 -17.49 22.35
C LYS A 325 0.99 -16.83 23.26
N GLY A 326 0.71 -15.58 23.65
CA GLY A 326 1.43 -14.89 24.73
C GLY A 326 2.02 -13.55 24.32
N GLY A 327 2.47 -12.77 25.30
CA GLY A 327 2.98 -11.40 25.11
C GLY A 327 4.30 -11.28 24.35
N ASN A 328 4.93 -12.41 24.00
CA ASN A 328 6.14 -12.51 23.16
C ASN A 328 5.88 -13.25 21.83
N ALA A 329 4.64 -13.71 21.57
CA ALA A 329 4.27 -14.46 20.37
C ALA A 329 4.01 -13.51 19.18
N ASN A 330 5.07 -12.82 18.76
CA ASN A 330 5.07 -11.90 17.63
C ASN A 330 5.13 -12.68 16.30
N VAL A 331 4.58 -12.12 15.23
CA VAL A 331 4.72 -12.64 13.85
C VAL A 331 6.15 -12.48 13.33
N TYR A 332 6.86 -11.44 13.80
CA TYR A 332 8.27 -11.21 13.51
C TYR A 332 9.09 -11.28 14.80
N GLN A 333 10.31 -11.82 14.70
CA GLN A 333 11.28 -11.81 15.79
C GLN A 333 12.36 -10.78 15.46
N SER A 334 12.48 -9.74 16.28
CA SER A 334 13.46 -8.65 16.08
C SER A 334 14.89 -9.20 16.04
N THR A 335 15.53 -9.06 14.88
CA THR A 335 16.87 -9.59 14.60
C THR A 335 17.98 -8.73 15.20
N THR A 336 17.78 -7.42 15.23
CA THR A 336 18.75 -6.39 15.61
C THR A 336 18.91 -6.19 17.12
N GLY A 337 18.32 -7.06 17.95
CA GLY A 337 18.26 -6.91 19.41
C GLY A 337 17.37 -5.75 19.89
N VAL A 338 16.73 -5.00 18.99
CA VAL A 338 15.83 -3.89 19.33
C VAL A 338 14.51 -4.46 19.86
N THR A 339 14.31 -4.40 21.18
CA THR A 339 13.06 -4.80 21.85
C THR A 339 11.96 -3.74 21.67
N GLY A 340 11.48 -3.58 20.43
CA GLY A 340 10.43 -2.64 20.06
C GLY A 340 9.02 -3.21 20.25
N PRO A 341 8.09 -2.52 20.94
CA PRO A 341 6.71 -2.97 21.11
C PRO A 341 5.85 -2.70 19.86
N SER A 342 6.34 -3.11 18.69
CA SER A 342 5.77 -2.73 17.38
C SER A 342 5.40 -3.89 16.47
N ASP A 343 5.91 -5.10 16.72
CA ASP A 343 5.57 -6.27 15.92
C ASP A 343 4.15 -6.74 16.24
N PRO A 344 3.35 -7.16 15.24
CA PRO A 344 2.01 -7.67 15.48
C PRO A 344 2.05 -9.07 16.10
N TYR A 345 1.13 -9.35 17.02
CA TYR A 345 0.97 -10.67 17.62
C TYR A 345 0.27 -11.67 16.68
N TRP A 346 0.56 -12.95 16.82
CA TRP A 346 -0.21 -14.01 16.14
C TRP A 346 -1.70 -13.97 16.48
N THR A 347 -2.05 -13.61 17.71
CA THR A 347 -3.43 -13.38 18.14
C THR A 347 -4.09 -12.19 17.42
N MET A 348 -3.31 -11.16 17.05
CA MET A 348 -3.79 -10.02 16.26
C MET A 348 -4.09 -10.46 14.82
N LEU A 349 -3.19 -11.23 14.20
CA LEU A 349 -3.40 -11.80 12.86
C LEU A 349 -4.61 -12.75 12.80
N SER A 350 -4.78 -13.62 13.80
CA SER A 350 -5.97 -14.49 13.91
C SER A 350 -7.25 -13.68 14.09
N SER A 351 -7.25 -12.63 14.93
CA SER A 351 -8.44 -11.78 15.04
C SER A 351 -8.78 -11.03 13.75
N TYR A 352 -7.78 -10.59 12.96
CA TYR A 352 -8.00 -10.00 11.64
C TYR A 352 -8.59 -11.02 10.65
N TYR A 353 -8.05 -12.24 10.61
CA TYR A 353 -8.57 -13.33 9.77
C TYR A 353 -10.05 -13.62 10.02
N ASN A 354 -10.48 -13.57 11.29
CA ASN A 354 -11.85 -13.91 11.70
C ASN A 354 -12.86 -12.75 11.63
N LEU A 355 -12.45 -11.51 11.31
CA LEU A 355 -13.36 -10.35 11.19
C LEU A 355 -14.57 -10.60 10.27
N HIS A 356 -14.39 -11.42 9.24
CA HIS A 356 -15.44 -11.75 8.28
C HIS A 356 -16.66 -12.45 8.91
N ALA A 357 -16.51 -13.07 10.08
CA ALA A 357 -17.60 -13.66 10.86
C ALA A 357 -18.34 -12.64 11.76
N ASP A 358 -17.81 -11.43 11.91
CA ASP A 358 -18.38 -10.31 12.68
C ASP A 358 -19.02 -9.22 11.78
N ILE A 359 -19.22 -9.48 10.48
CA ILE A 359 -19.88 -8.56 9.54
C ILE A 359 -21.41 -8.78 9.62
N ASP A 360 -22.16 -7.75 10.02
CA ASP A 360 -23.61 -7.88 10.25
C ASP A 360 -24.44 -7.91 8.95
N THR A 361 -23.90 -7.48 7.81
CA THR A 361 -24.62 -7.29 6.53
C THR A 361 -23.81 -7.73 5.30
N ALA A 362 -23.70 -9.04 5.06
CA ALA A 362 -22.67 -9.61 4.18
C ALA A 362 -22.68 -9.24 2.67
N GLU A 363 -23.83 -8.90 2.07
CA GLU A 363 -24.01 -9.06 0.61
C GLU A 363 -24.05 -7.77 -0.25
N THR A 364 -24.47 -6.62 0.29
CA THR A 364 -24.66 -5.38 -0.54
C THR A 364 -24.05 -4.12 0.06
N ALA A 365 -23.90 -4.06 1.38
CA ALA A 365 -23.25 -2.96 2.10
C ALA A 365 -22.61 -3.53 3.37
N PRO A 366 -21.42 -4.17 3.27
CA PRO A 366 -20.77 -4.79 4.42
C PRO A 366 -20.52 -3.77 5.51
N THR A 367 -21.20 -3.97 6.65
CA THR A 367 -21.08 -3.15 7.85
C THR A 367 -20.48 -4.00 8.95
N TYR A 368 -19.26 -3.66 9.37
CA TYR A 368 -18.67 -4.18 10.59
C TYR A 368 -19.08 -3.27 11.74
N TYR A 369 -19.94 -3.78 12.63
CA TYR A 369 -20.29 -3.10 13.85
C TYR A 369 -19.18 -3.35 14.87
N GLN A 370 -18.50 -2.29 15.29
CA GLN A 370 -17.28 -2.39 16.10
C GLN A 370 -17.52 -3.17 17.40
N ARG A 371 -16.64 -4.14 17.67
CA ARG A 371 -16.69 -4.95 18.89
C ARG A 371 -16.24 -4.14 20.10
N GLN A 372 -16.57 -4.61 21.29
CA GLN A 372 -16.14 -4.01 22.55
C GLN A 372 -14.59 -3.97 22.59
N PRO A 373 -13.93 -2.79 22.69
CA PRO A 373 -12.49 -2.72 22.64
C PRO A 373 -11.80 -3.44 23.82
N THR A 374 -10.55 -3.87 23.63
CA THR A 374 -9.65 -4.08 24.77
C THR A 374 -9.38 -2.75 25.47
N ASN A 375 -9.29 -2.73 26.80
CA ASN A 375 -9.10 -1.49 27.54
C ASN A 375 -7.64 -1.02 27.42
N ILE A 376 -7.39 0.02 26.62
CA ILE A 376 -6.05 0.57 26.40
C ILE A 376 -5.66 1.54 27.52
N SER A 377 -4.51 1.35 28.16
CA SER A 377 -3.98 2.34 29.12
C SER A 377 -3.08 3.36 28.42
N ALA A 378 -3.28 4.64 28.72
CA ALA A 378 -2.38 5.72 28.27
C ALA A 378 -0.95 5.59 28.83
N SER A 379 -0.76 4.82 29.90
CA SER A 379 0.53 4.61 30.58
C SER A 379 1.47 3.61 29.91
N THR A 380 1.03 2.85 28.90
CA THR A 380 1.75 1.63 28.49
C THR A 380 1.60 1.37 26.99
N LEU A 381 2.71 1.49 26.25
CA LEU A 381 2.79 1.36 24.79
C LEU A 381 2.69 -0.10 24.28
N ASN A 382 1.97 -0.97 24.99
CA ASN A 382 1.82 -2.37 24.58
C ASN A 382 0.87 -2.46 23.36
N PRO A 383 1.29 -3.10 22.25
CA PRO A 383 0.44 -3.26 21.08
C PRO A 383 -0.76 -4.15 21.40
N GLN A 384 -1.85 -4.00 20.64
CA GLN A 384 -3.05 -4.79 20.88
C GLN A 384 -2.85 -6.25 20.48
N THR A 385 -3.19 -7.17 21.38
CA THR A 385 -3.24 -8.62 21.09
C THR A 385 -4.40 -9.01 20.19
N ARG A 386 -5.29 -8.08 19.83
CA ARG A 386 -6.41 -8.27 18.91
C ARG A 386 -6.64 -7.02 18.06
N TYR A 387 -7.16 -7.25 16.87
CA TYR A 387 -7.49 -6.23 15.89
C TYR A 387 -8.99 -5.91 15.95
N PHE A 388 -9.33 -4.63 16.05
CA PHE A 388 -10.70 -4.13 16.18
C PHE A 388 -10.87 -2.90 15.27
N PRO A 389 -11.29 -3.06 14.00
CA PRO A 389 -11.38 -1.92 13.09
C PRO A 389 -12.48 -0.95 13.53
N GLY A 390 -12.11 0.31 13.73
CA GLY A 390 -13.00 1.36 14.18
C GLY A 390 -12.70 2.69 13.48
N PRO A 391 -13.48 3.75 13.76
CA PRO A 391 -13.16 5.07 13.23
C PRO A 391 -11.82 5.57 13.79
N VAL A 392 -11.04 6.25 12.96
CA VAL A 392 -9.81 6.92 13.39
C VAL A 392 -10.09 8.40 13.61
N ILE A 393 -9.53 8.99 14.67
CA ILE A 393 -9.52 10.43 14.86
C ILE A 393 -8.53 11.02 13.85
N ALA A 394 -9.03 11.62 12.79
CA ALA A 394 -8.21 12.28 11.77
C ALA A 394 -7.73 13.67 12.24
N LYS A 395 -8.61 14.39 12.96
CA LYS A 395 -8.31 15.70 13.54
C LYS A 395 -8.99 15.90 14.89
N VAL A 396 -8.35 16.72 15.72
CA VAL A 396 -8.94 17.40 16.88
C VAL A 396 -8.68 18.89 16.73
N GLU A 397 -9.72 19.70 16.83
CA GLU A 397 -9.72 21.11 16.43
C GLU A 397 -10.40 21.97 17.52
N ALA A 398 -9.90 23.17 17.77
CA ALA A 398 -10.45 24.15 18.70
C ALA A 398 -10.57 25.51 17.99
N LEU A 399 -11.77 25.77 17.45
CA LEU A 399 -12.10 26.98 16.68
C LEU A 399 -12.45 28.13 17.63
N MET A 400 -11.91 29.32 17.35
CA MET A 400 -11.99 30.50 18.20
C MET A 400 -12.67 31.65 17.45
N THR A 401 -13.72 32.23 18.05
CA THR A 401 -14.56 33.24 17.39
C THR A 401 -14.95 34.34 18.37
N TYR A 402 -14.69 35.60 18.03
CA TYR A 402 -15.10 36.76 18.83
C TYR A 402 -16.50 37.27 18.44
N VAL A 403 -17.30 37.65 19.42
CA VAL A 403 -18.57 38.38 19.23
C VAL A 403 -18.69 39.54 20.22
N THR A 404 -19.34 40.63 19.80
CA THR A 404 -19.81 41.67 20.74
C THR A 404 -21.26 41.38 21.10
N ARG A 405 -21.58 41.36 22.39
CA ARG A 405 -22.92 41.11 22.96
C ARG A 405 -23.48 42.34 23.67
N ASP A 406 -24.76 42.31 24.01
CA ASP A 406 -25.33 43.24 24.98
C ASP A 406 -24.76 42.93 26.37
N ALA A 407 -24.41 43.96 27.15
CA ALA A 407 -24.00 43.75 28.54
C ALA A 407 -25.10 43.02 29.31
N HIS A 408 -24.75 41.96 30.05
CA HIS A 408 -25.70 41.07 30.71
C HIS A 408 -25.76 41.30 32.24
N GLU A 409 -26.75 40.69 32.90
CA GLU A 409 -26.99 40.71 34.36
C GLU A 409 -26.53 42.00 35.09
N ASN A 410 -25.57 41.87 36.03
CA ASN A 410 -25.02 42.94 36.85
C ASN A 410 -24.07 43.86 36.07
N TRP A 411 -23.45 43.38 34.98
CA TRP A 411 -22.56 44.17 34.14
C TRP A 411 -23.28 45.37 33.49
N LYS A 412 -24.59 45.26 33.25
CA LYS A 412 -25.46 46.39 32.86
C LYS A 412 -25.38 47.59 33.83
N GLY A 413 -25.10 47.33 35.11
CA GLY A 413 -24.86 48.35 36.13
C GLY A 413 -23.38 48.73 36.21
N THR A 414 -22.50 47.75 36.42
CA THR A 414 -21.06 47.96 36.60
C THR A 414 -20.42 48.76 35.47
N LEU A 415 -20.67 48.38 34.22
CA LEU A 415 -20.06 49.03 33.06
C LEU A 415 -20.60 50.46 32.84
N LYS A 416 -21.88 50.71 33.16
CA LYS A 416 -22.44 52.08 33.17
C LYS A 416 -21.87 52.96 34.28
N GLY A 417 -21.37 52.35 35.36
CA GLY A 417 -20.61 53.04 36.41
C GLY A 417 -19.22 53.51 35.93
N VAL A 418 -18.68 52.87 34.90
CA VAL A 418 -17.40 53.25 34.25
C VAL A 418 -17.64 54.31 33.17
N ASP A 419 -18.56 54.06 32.22
CA ASP A 419 -19.06 55.04 31.25
C ASP A 419 -20.53 54.70 30.92
N PRO A 420 -21.49 55.64 31.06
CA PRO A 420 -22.91 55.39 30.74
C PRO A 420 -23.20 54.86 29.33
N LYS A 421 -22.24 54.95 28.39
CA LYS A 421 -22.30 54.43 27.02
C LYS A 421 -21.76 53.00 26.87
N MET A 422 -21.15 52.42 27.91
CA MET A 422 -20.73 51.00 27.90
C MET A 422 -21.95 50.11 28.10
N LEU A 423 -22.59 49.78 26.98
CA LEU A 423 -23.79 48.95 26.90
C LEU A 423 -23.50 47.54 26.37
N TYR A 424 -22.26 47.26 25.97
CA TYR A 424 -21.85 46.06 25.26
C TYR A 424 -20.67 45.37 25.95
N MET A 425 -20.46 44.10 25.63
CA MET A 425 -19.34 43.29 26.13
C MET A 425 -18.75 42.48 24.97
N GLY A 426 -17.43 42.29 24.95
CA GLY A 426 -16.75 41.39 24.02
C GLY A 426 -16.60 40.00 24.63
N HIS A 427 -17.10 38.99 23.91
CA HIS A 427 -17.07 37.58 24.30
C HIS A 427 -16.22 36.78 23.32
N LEU A 428 -15.55 35.74 23.82
CA LEU A 428 -14.83 34.75 23.03
C LEU A 428 -15.62 33.43 23.05
N MET A 429 -16.03 32.94 21.88
CA MET A 429 -16.57 31.61 21.69
C MET A 429 -15.41 30.64 21.40
N TYR A 430 -15.44 29.45 22.01
CA TYR A 430 -14.51 28.37 21.66
C TYR A 430 -15.27 27.05 21.40
N THR A 431 -15.07 26.52 20.20
CA THR A 431 -15.80 25.37 19.65
C THR A 431 -14.83 24.19 19.47
N PRO A 432 -14.92 23.12 20.28
CA PRO A 432 -14.17 21.90 20.05
C PRO A 432 -14.81 21.08 18.92
N LEU A 433 -14.04 20.72 17.89
CA LEU A 433 -14.45 19.84 16.81
C LEU A 433 -13.58 18.58 16.77
N VAL A 434 -14.17 17.50 16.30
CA VAL A 434 -13.48 16.22 16.09
C VAL A 434 -13.81 15.75 14.68
N THR A 435 -12.79 15.48 13.88
CA THR A 435 -12.96 14.87 12.57
C THR A 435 -12.62 13.38 12.66
N LEU A 436 -13.63 12.53 12.49
CA LEU A 436 -13.50 11.07 12.43
C LEU A 436 -13.36 10.63 10.97
N HIS A 437 -12.57 9.58 10.71
CA HIS A 437 -12.37 8.99 9.39
C HIS A 437 -12.51 7.47 9.43
N ASN A 438 -13.14 6.88 8.41
CA ASN A 438 -13.18 5.45 8.15
C ASN A 438 -12.15 5.10 7.05
N PRO A 439 -10.97 4.54 7.38
CA PRO A 439 -9.94 4.21 6.40
C PRO A 439 -10.19 2.88 5.67
N TYR A 440 -11.31 2.21 5.92
CA TYR A 440 -11.59 0.86 5.41
C TYR A 440 -12.49 0.85 4.18
N ASN A 441 -12.44 -0.27 3.44
CA ASN A 441 -13.30 -0.57 2.30
C ASN A 441 -14.71 -1.09 2.70
N ILE A 442 -15.02 -1.13 3.99
CA ILE A 442 -16.31 -1.55 4.55
C ILE A 442 -16.91 -0.41 5.39
N SER A 443 -18.23 -0.45 5.62
CA SER A 443 -18.85 0.48 6.56
C SER A 443 -18.51 0.08 7.99
N ILE A 444 -18.32 1.07 8.87
CA ILE A 444 -18.11 0.85 10.31
C ILE A 444 -19.24 1.48 11.12
N SER A 445 -19.75 0.75 12.10
CA SER A 445 -20.80 1.23 13.01
C SER A 445 -20.39 1.18 14.49
N PHE A 446 -20.82 2.15 15.29
CA PHE A 446 -20.55 2.24 16.74
C PHE A 446 -21.64 3.06 17.46
N ASP A 447 -21.84 2.83 18.77
CA ASP A 447 -22.88 3.54 19.54
C ASP A 447 -22.51 5.02 19.77
N GLU A 448 -21.31 5.27 20.30
CA GLU A 448 -20.90 6.57 20.85
C GLU A 448 -19.38 6.66 21.01
N PHE A 449 -18.78 7.81 20.66
CA PHE A 449 -17.34 8.05 20.70
C PHE A 449 -17.06 9.30 21.55
N GLU A 450 -16.31 9.16 22.65
CA GLU A 450 -15.94 10.28 23.54
C GLU A 450 -14.49 10.71 23.26
N VAL A 451 -14.29 12.00 22.99
CA VAL A 451 -12.95 12.62 22.89
C VAL A 451 -12.80 13.68 23.97
N THR A 452 -11.80 13.51 24.82
CA THR A 452 -11.31 14.55 25.74
C THR A 452 -10.19 15.31 25.05
N ILE A 453 -10.24 16.64 25.10
CA ILE A 453 -9.21 17.57 24.60
C ILE A 453 -8.74 18.40 25.80
N ASP A 454 -7.44 18.48 26.08
CA ASP A 454 -6.91 19.21 27.24
C ASP A 454 -5.60 19.95 26.90
N GLY A 455 -5.33 21.06 27.59
CA GLY A 455 -4.08 21.82 27.45
C GLY A 455 -3.91 22.58 26.13
N VAL A 456 -5.01 23.05 25.51
CA VAL A 456 -5.00 23.79 24.23
C VAL A 456 -4.16 25.07 24.36
N PRO A 457 -2.98 25.16 23.69
CA PRO A 457 -1.97 26.17 24.01
C PRO A 457 -2.14 27.45 23.17
N ILE A 458 -3.27 28.13 23.35
CA ILE A 458 -3.64 29.36 22.60
C ILE A 458 -3.90 30.53 23.56
N GLY A 459 -3.53 31.75 23.16
CA GLY A 459 -3.82 32.95 23.93
C GLY A 459 -4.14 34.19 23.10
N PHE A 460 -4.84 35.13 23.75
CA PHE A 460 -5.40 36.34 23.14
C PHE A 460 -5.06 37.59 23.96
N ARG A 461 -5.03 38.74 23.30
CA ARG A 461 -4.91 40.06 23.92
C ARG A 461 -5.86 41.02 23.22
N MET A 462 -6.87 41.45 23.96
CA MET A 462 -7.87 42.41 23.49
C MET A 462 -7.29 43.83 23.51
N PHE A 463 -7.72 44.67 22.57
CA PHE A 463 -7.43 46.10 22.54
C PHE A 463 -8.73 46.90 22.38
N MET A 464 -8.84 47.99 23.12
CA MET A 464 -9.93 48.97 23.03
C MET A 464 -9.32 50.31 22.62
N ASN A 465 -9.74 50.90 21.50
CA ASN A 465 -9.20 52.18 21.01
C ASN A 465 -7.66 52.17 20.95
N ASN A 466 -7.09 51.10 20.37
CA ASN A 466 -5.65 50.78 20.36
C ASN A 466 -4.95 50.62 21.72
N SER A 467 -5.66 50.73 22.85
CA SER A 467 -5.10 50.52 24.19
C SER A 467 -5.18 49.03 24.59
N PRO A 468 -4.06 48.37 24.96
CA PRO A 468 -4.06 46.96 25.35
C PRO A 468 -4.85 46.73 26.64
N GLN A 469 -5.64 45.66 26.68
CA GLN A 469 -6.44 45.31 27.85
C GLN A 469 -5.71 44.40 28.85
N SER A 470 -4.67 43.69 28.40
CA SER A 470 -3.71 42.91 29.20
C SER A 470 -2.26 43.27 28.84
N GLN A 471 -1.30 42.98 29.72
CA GLN A 471 0.14 43.19 29.44
C GLN A 471 0.67 42.28 28.31
N ARG A 472 0.11 41.08 28.18
CA ARG A 472 0.57 39.98 27.33
C ARG A 472 -0.62 39.16 26.83
N LEU A 473 -0.40 38.23 25.91
CA LEU A 473 -1.42 37.23 25.56
C LEU A 473 -1.86 36.47 26.83
N VAL A 474 -3.17 36.47 27.08
CA VAL A 474 -3.85 35.67 28.11
C VAL A 474 -4.15 34.31 27.47
N PRO A 475 -3.57 33.20 27.94
CA PRO A 475 -3.91 31.88 27.43
C PRO A 475 -5.36 31.52 27.81
N LEU A 476 -5.97 30.63 27.02
CA LEU A 476 -7.39 30.29 27.13
C LEU A 476 -7.74 29.72 28.52
N ASN A 477 -6.81 28.99 29.15
CA ASN A 477 -7.02 28.41 30.48
C ASN A 477 -7.16 29.45 31.59
N GLU A 478 -6.64 30.68 31.43
CA GLU A 478 -6.66 31.74 32.45
C GLU A 478 -7.85 32.68 32.34
N MET A 479 -8.70 32.49 31.32
CA MET A 479 -9.98 33.19 31.21
C MET A 479 -11.00 32.52 32.14
N PHE A 480 -11.15 33.05 33.35
CA PHE A 480 -12.23 32.79 34.30
C PHE A 480 -12.21 33.80 35.47
N VAL A 481 -13.28 33.85 36.26
CA VAL A 481 -13.43 34.75 37.42
C VAL A 481 -12.62 34.37 38.67
N TYR A 482 -12.59 33.09 39.05
CA TYR A 482 -12.20 32.69 40.41
C TYR A 482 -10.78 32.13 40.47
N ASP A 483 -9.88 32.83 41.16
CA ASP A 483 -8.50 32.41 41.39
C ASP A 483 -8.34 31.00 41.99
N SER A 484 -9.34 30.50 42.74
CA SER A 484 -9.38 29.13 43.25
C SER A 484 -9.40 28.06 42.15
N GLN A 485 -9.84 28.40 40.93
CA GLN A 485 -9.90 27.48 39.79
C GLN A 485 -8.59 27.41 38.99
N ARG A 486 -7.56 28.22 39.31
CA ARG A 486 -6.22 28.16 38.68
C ARG A 486 -5.51 26.80 38.80
N SER A 487 -5.99 25.93 39.69
CA SER A 487 -5.56 24.54 39.80
C SER A 487 -6.07 23.63 38.68
N LYS A 488 -7.07 24.08 37.90
CA LYS A 488 -7.69 23.38 36.76
C LYS A 488 -7.33 24.07 35.45
N GLY A 489 -7.26 23.29 34.37
CA GLY A 489 -7.19 23.80 33.01
C GLY A 489 -8.57 23.93 32.38
N LYS A 490 -8.61 24.25 31.08
CA LYS A 490 -9.81 24.08 30.26
C LYS A 490 -9.70 22.80 29.44
N LYS A 491 -10.60 21.86 29.74
CA LYS A 491 -10.70 20.53 29.15
C LYS A 491 -12.07 20.37 28.50
N PHE A 492 -12.11 19.82 27.29
CA PHE A 492 -13.34 19.69 26.49
C PHE A 492 -13.65 18.21 26.29
N VAL A 493 -14.73 17.72 26.90
CA VAL A 493 -15.15 16.30 26.80
C VAL A 493 -16.31 16.20 25.82
N VAL A 494 -16.02 15.72 24.61
CA VAL A 494 -16.90 15.73 23.44
C VAL A 494 -17.47 14.33 23.18
N ARG A 495 -18.77 14.13 23.44
CA ARG A 495 -19.49 12.85 23.26
C ARG A 495 -20.24 12.80 21.94
N ILE A 496 -19.63 12.20 20.94
CA ILE A 496 -20.11 12.10 19.57
C ILE A 496 -21.08 10.90 19.46
N ALA A 497 -22.35 11.19 19.19
CA ALA A 497 -23.36 10.17 18.88
C ALA A 497 -24.52 10.79 18.10
N ASN A 498 -25.40 9.95 17.55
CA ASN A 498 -26.64 10.40 16.89
C ASN A 498 -27.72 10.79 17.92
N TRP A 499 -27.46 11.81 18.75
CA TRP A 499 -28.37 12.32 19.78
C TRP A 499 -29.71 12.81 19.19
N ARG A 500 -30.84 12.55 19.86
CA ARG A 500 -32.18 12.95 19.36
C ARG A 500 -32.49 14.46 19.47
N ASN A 501 -31.90 15.13 20.46
CA ASN A 501 -31.92 16.57 20.69
C ASN A 501 -30.86 16.90 21.78
N PRO A 502 -30.49 18.18 22.00
CA PRO A 502 -29.43 18.55 22.95
C PRO A 502 -29.67 18.09 24.40
N SER A 503 -30.91 18.07 24.89
CA SER A 503 -31.22 17.64 26.26
C SER A 503 -31.37 16.11 26.39
N SER A 504 -31.69 15.40 25.31
CA SER A 504 -31.94 13.94 25.30
C SER A 504 -30.80 13.12 25.89
N SER A 505 -31.12 12.15 26.74
CA SER A 505 -30.23 11.07 27.18
C SER A 505 -30.15 9.89 26.19
N SER A 506 -30.91 9.95 25.08
CA SER A 506 -31.04 8.89 24.07
C SER A 506 -30.64 9.34 22.66
N THR A 507 -30.15 8.36 21.88
CA THR A 507 -29.79 8.49 20.46
C THR A 507 -30.90 7.97 19.54
N SER A 508 -30.84 8.31 18.25
CA SER A 508 -31.70 7.74 17.20
C SER A 508 -31.21 6.39 16.67
N GLY A 509 -29.93 6.07 16.87
CA GLY A 509 -29.26 4.82 16.50
C GLY A 509 -27.74 4.94 16.70
N PRO A 510 -26.95 3.94 16.29
CA PRO A 510 -25.49 4.07 16.18
C PRO A 510 -25.10 5.07 15.09
N ILE A 511 -23.85 5.52 15.10
CA ILE A 511 -23.23 6.19 13.94
C ILE A 511 -22.70 5.11 13.00
N THR A 512 -23.01 5.22 11.70
CA THR A 512 -22.45 4.36 10.65
C THR A 512 -21.71 5.21 9.63
N MET A 513 -20.43 4.92 9.41
CA MET A 513 -19.54 5.59 8.46
C MET A 513 -19.32 4.70 7.24
N LYS A 514 -19.64 5.19 6.04
CA LYS A 514 -19.38 4.49 4.77
C LYS A 514 -17.88 4.29 4.53
N PRO A 515 -17.45 3.40 3.62
CA PRO A 515 -16.06 3.28 3.19
C PRO A 515 -15.45 4.64 2.82
N GLY A 516 -14.22 4.91 3.27
CA GLY A 516 -13.53 6.18 3.02
C GLY A 516 -14.22 7.44 3.57
N GLN A 517 -15.26 7.34 4.40
CA GLN A 517 -16.01 8.51 4.85
C GLN A 517 -15.26 9.27 5.96
N THR A 518 -15.22 10.60 5.84
CA THR A 518 -14.68 11.49 6.87
C THR A 518 -15.80 12.39 7.41
N LEU A 519 -16.17 12.23 8.67
CA LEU A 519 -17.22 12.99 9.36
C LEU A 519 -16.60 14.00 10.32
N ILE A 520 -16.82 15.29 10.09
CA ILE A 520 -16.61 16.30 11.13
C ILE A 520 -17.78 16.26 12.13
N CYS A 521 -17.48 16.42 13.41
CA CYS A 521 -18.44 16.40 14.50
C CYS A 521 -18.25 17.63 15.40
N SER A 522 -19.35 18.21 15.86
CA SER A 522 -19.36 19.49 16.59
C SER A 522 -20.43 19.53 17.70
N PRO A 523 -20.33 20.46 18.68
CA PRO A 523 -21.25 20.53 19.82
C PRO A 523 -22.72 20.66 19.40
N TYR A 524 -23.57 19.84 20.01
CA TYR A 524 -24.99 19.81 19.65
C TYR A 524 -25.78 20.87 20.40
N LEU A 525 -25.71 22.10 19.89
CA LEU A 525 -26.60 23.20 20.23
C LEU A 525 -27.81 23.21 19.28
N ASP A 526 -29.01 23.51 19.78
CA ASP A 526 -30.14 23.89 18.90
C ASP A 526 -29.78 25.24 18.27
N PRO A 527 -29.74 25.39 16.93
CA PRO A 527 -29.41 26.66 16.28
C PRO A 527 -30.38 27.80 16.60
N ARG A 528 -31.57 27.51 17.17
CA ARG A 528 -32.54 28.50 17.68
C ARG A 528 -32.24 29.00 19.11
N SER A 529 -31.30 28.39 19.82
CA SER A 529 -30.84 28.86 21.14
C SER A 529 -30.27 30.27 21.03
N SER A 530 -30.61 31.16 21.96
CA SER A 530 -30.02 32.49 22.12
C SER A 530 -29.36 32.63 23.49
N PHE A 531 -28.60 33.71 23.70
CA PHE A 531 -27.94 33.97 24.99
C PHE A 531 -28.97 34.08 26.12
N ASP A 532 -30.01 34.89 25.92
CA ASP A 532 -31.09 35.13 26.90
C ASP A 532 -31.88 33.86 27.31
N ASN A 533 -31.89 32.81 26.48
CA ASN A 533 -32.77 31.65 26.68
C ASN A 533 -32.06 30.33 26.99
N LYS A 534 -30.79 30.16 26.58
CA LYS A 534 -30.15 28.81 26.55
C LYS A 534 -28.63 28.73 26.76
N ILE A 535 -27.91 29.83 26.96
CA ILE A 535 -26.43 29.79 27.06
C ILE A 535 -25.90 29.44 28.47
N SER A 536 -26.77 29.29 29.48
CA SER A 536 -26.42 28.73 30.81
C SER A 536 -25.60 27.44 30.76
N ASP A 537 -25.85 26.61 29.74
CA ASP A 537 -25.29 25.28 29.61
C ASP A 537 -23.88 25.31 28.96
N PHE A 538 -23.41 26.49 28.52
CA PHE A 538 -22.17 26.70 27.75
C PHE A 538 -21.35 27.95 28.13
N PHE A 539 -21.82 28.78 29.08
CA PHE A 539 -21.17 30.02 29.52
C PHE A 539 -20.14 29.77 30.64
N ASP A 540 -18.88 29.54 30.27
CA ASP A 540 -17.82 29.01 31.16
C ASP A 540 -17.00 30.10 31.88
N TRP A 541 -17.62 31.21 32.27
CA TRP A 541 -16.92 32.28 33.02
C TRP A 541 -16.29 31.79 34.34
N ARG A 542 -16.72 30.64 34.87
CA ARG A 542 -16.24 30.02 36.12
C ARG A 542 -15.22 28.89 35.96
N ASN A 543 -14.94 28.40 34.74
CA ASN A 543 -14.15 27.18 34.54
C ASN A 543 -14.78 25.94 35.23
N ASP A 544 -16.11 25.84 35.22
CA ASP A 544 -16.90 24.74 35.78
C ASP A 544 -17.68 23.94 34.72
N LEU A 545 -17.71 24.40 33.46
CA LEU A 545 -18.23 23.63 32.32
C LEU A 545 -17.12 22.86 31.59
N THR A 546 -15.86 23.28 31.72
CA THR A 546 -14.69 22.63 31.10
C THR A 546 -14.14 21.42 31.86
N ASP A 547 -15.05 20.56 32.31
CA ASP A 547 -14.87 19.11 32.51
C ASP A 547 -16.20 18.35 32.26
N ILE A 548 -17.24 19.05 31.80
CA ILE A 548 -18.57 18.48 31.56
C ILE A 548 -18.62 17.84 30.18
N GLN A 549 -19.29 16.69 30.12
CA GLN A 549 -19.57 15.92 28.92
C GLN A 549 -20.51 16.66 27.96
N VAL A 550 -19.96 17.46 27.04
CA VAL A 550 -20.68 18.11 25.95
C VAL A 550 -21.07 17.08 24.89
N LYS A 551 -22.34 17.04 24.52
CA LYS A 551 -22.84 16.20 23.42
C LYS A 551 -22.44 16.81 22.08
N ALA A 552 -22.03 15.97 21.13
CA ALA A 552 -21.72 16.36 19.77
C ALA A 552 -22.41 15.45 18.75
N ILE A 553 -22.68 16.01 17.57
CA ILE A 553 -23.30 15.30 16.43
C ILE A 553 -22.41 15.44 15.18
N PRO A 554 -22.51 14.53 14.20
CA PRO A 554 -21.93 14.72 12.88
C PRO A 554 -22.51 15.97 12.19
N GLY A 555 -21.64 16.73 11.51
CA GLY A 555 -21.93 18.04 10.94
C GLY A 555 -21.31 19.20 11.74
N PHE A 556 -21.38 20.40 11.15
CA PHE A 556 -20.86 21.66 11.72
C PHE A 556 -21.89 22.77 11.52
N ASN A 557 -22.40 23.35 12.61
CA ASN A 557 -23.52 24.29 12.59
C ASN A 557 -23.09 25.78 12.71
N GLY A 558 -21.82 26.11 12.41
CA GLY A 558 -21.31 27.48 12.33
C GLY A 558 -20.29 27.87 13.43
N PRO A 559 -19.65 29.05 13.32
CA PRO A 559 -18.49 29.41 14.13
C PRO A 559 -18.79 29.79 15.59
N CYS A 560 -20.07 29.78 16.00
CA CYS A 560 -20.54 30.18 17.32
C CYS A 560 -21.19 29.03 18.12
N ILE A 561 -21.09 27.78 17.66
CA ILE A 561 -21.66 26.60 18.37
C ILE A 561 -20.64 25.93 19.31
N GLY A 562 -20.33 26.60 20.42
CA GLY A 562 -19.40 26.10 21.43
C GLY A 562 -19.65 26.74 22.79
N PHE A 563 -18.61 26.75 23.63
CA PHE A 563 -18.60 27.50 24.89
C PHE A 563 -18.51 29.01 24.63
N ASP A 564 -19.03 29.81 25.54
CA ASP A 564 -19.01 31.29 25.54
C ASP A 564 -18.24 31.77 26.79
N ILE A 565 -17.39 32.80 26.67
CA ILE A 565 -16.76 33.48 27.82
C ILE A 565 -16.59 34.99 27.61
N ASP A 566 -16.97 35.78 28.62
CA ASP A 566 -16.80 37.24 28.70
C ASP A 566 -15.53 37.68 29.45
N TRP A 567 -15.00 36.81 30.32
CA TRP A 567 -13.86 37.01 31.21
C TRP A 567 -12.48 37.02 30.50
N THR A 568 -12.40 37.78 29.40
CA THR A 568 -11.29 37.78 28.45
C THR A 568 -10.14 38.74 28.82
N THR A 569 -10.26 39.47 29.94
CA THR A 569 -9.30 40.51 30.37
C THR A 569 -8.94 40.39 31.87
N PRO A 570 -8.52 39.20 32.37
CA PRO A 570 -8.31 38.94 33.80
C PRO A 570 -7.35 39.94 34.45
N THR A 571 -7.82 40.54 35.55
CA THR A 571 -7.15 41.58 36.36
C THR A 571 -6.12 41.01 37.34
N HIS A 572 -5.63 39.80 37.11
CA HIS A 572 -4.66 39.15 37.99
C HIS A 572 -3.26 39.07 37.38
N GLN A 573 -2.23 39.02 38.23
CA GLN A 573 -0.85 38.91 37.79
C GLN A 573 -0.59 37.57 37.08
N PRO A 574 0.11 37.54 35.92
CA PRO A 574 0.86 38.64 35.31
C PRO A 574 0.17 39.30 34.09
N TYR A 575 -1.15 39.21 33.97
CA TYR A 575 -1.93 39.74 32.83
C TYR A 575 -2.43 41.17 33.07
N ASP A 576 -2.77 41.45 34.33
CA ASP A 576 -3.19 42.74 34.87
C ASP A 576 -2.44 43.96 34.30
N THR A 577 -3.16 44.90 33.70
CA THR A 577 -2.58 46.18 33.28
C THR A 577 -2.50 47.14 34.47
N ASN A 578 -1.28 47.61 34.74
CA ASN A 578 -0.93 48.78 35.57
C ASN A 578 -2.14 49.67 35.96
N PRO A 579 -2.46 49.87 37.26
CA PRO A 579 -3.75 50.36 37.79
C PRO A 579 -4.12 51.83 37.47
N THR A 580 -3.70 52.36 36.33
CA THR A 580 -4.05 53.69 35.79
C THR A 580 -5.01 53.64 34.60
N SER A 581 -5.52 52.46 34.21
CA SER A 581 -6.53 52.37 33.14
C SER A 581 -7.87 52.98 33.59
N GLN A 582 -8.35 53.98 32.86
CA GLN A 582 -9.62 54.70 33.13
C GLN A 582 -10.89 53.82 33.06
N PHE A 583 -10.74 52.56 32.63
CA PHE A 583 -11.81 51.58 32.59
C PHE A 583 -11.55 50.54 33.67
N ASP A 584 -12.42 50.46 34.68
CA ASP A 584 -12.41 49.33 35.61
C ASP A 584 -13.00 48.11 34.88
N LYS A 585 -12.11 47.19 34.51
CA LYS A 585 -12.44 46.03 33.67
C LYS A 585 -13.09 44.92 34.50
N GLN A 586 -12.73 44.82 35.77
CA GLN A 586 -13.08 43.72 36.69
C GLN A 586 -12.93 42.28 36.10
N GLY A 587 -12.14 42.10 35.04
CA GLY A 587 -11.93 40.84 34.33
C GLY A 587 -12.63 40.67 32.98
N VAL A 588 -13.57 41.55 32.63
CA VAL A 588 -14.38 41.50 31.39
C VAL A 588 -14.05 42.62 30.40
N PHE A 589 -14.39 42.39 29.12
CA PHE A 589 -14.12 43.34 28.03
C PHE A 589 -15.35 44.21 27.70
N GLY A 590 -15.68 45.16 28.59
CA GLY A 590 -16.79 46.10 28.39
C GLY A 590 -16.53 47.13 27.28
N LEU A 591 -17.55 47.48 26.49
CA LEU A 591 -17.44 48.24 25.24
C LEU A 591 -18.60 49.24 25.01
N ARG A 592 -18.30 50.33 24.32
CA ARG A 592 -19.25 51.32 23.78
C ARG A 592 -19.46 51.10 22.29
N ALA A 593 -20.62 51.53 21.76
CA ALA A 593 -20.98 51.43 20.33
C ALA A 593 -19.99 52.12 19.35
N THR A 594 -19.10 52.98 19.86
CA THR A 594 -18.10 53.74 19.11
C THR A 594 -16.67 53.25 19.33
N ASP A 595 -16.43 52.33 20.26
CA ASP A 595 -15.06 51.86 20.53
C ASP A 595 -14.54 50.99 19.39
N SER A 596 -13.25 51.13 19.08
CA SER A 596 -12.56 50.27 18.14
C SER A 596 -11.96 49.06 18.86
N VAL A 597 -12.11 47.88 18.26
CA VAL A 597 -11.60 46.60 18.75
C VAL A 597 -10.56 46.08 17.77
N ARG A 598 -9.43 45.63 18.31
CA ARG A 598 -8.50 44.73 17.62
C ARG A 598 -7.98 43.67 18.59
N MET A 599 -7.47 42.58 18.05
CA MET A 599 -6.99 41.44 18.82
C MET A 599 -5.58 41.05 18.36
N GLU A 600 -4.72 40.70 19.32
CA GLU A 600 -3.48 39.96 19.09
C GLU A 600 -3.69 38.53 19.60
N PHE A 601 -3.21 37.51 18.87
CA PHE A 601 -3.41 36.10 19.22
C PHE A 601 -2.28 35.20 18.69
N GLY A 602 -2.02 34.08 19.37
CA GLY A 602 -0.92 33.18 19.05
C GLY A 602 -0.84 31.96 19.96
N LEU A 603 0.22 31.17 19.80
CA LEU A 603 0.49 29.99 20.62
C LEU A 603 1.11 30.39 21.97
N VAL A 604 0.49 29.96 23.07
CA VAL A 604 0.91 30.31 24.43
C VAL A 604 0.74 29.12 25.36
N GLN A 605 1.78 28.80 26.12
CA GLN A 605 1.73 27.79 27.17
C GLN A 605 0.65 28.17 28.21
N PRO A 606 -0.37 27.32 28.43
CA PRO A 606 -1.27 27.44 29.56
C PRO A 606 -0.49 27.29 30.87
N ARG A 607 -0.96 27.93 31.94
CA ARG A 607 -0.39 27.87 33.30
C ARG A 607 -1.37 27.23 34.27
N ALA A 608 -2.64 27.64 34.20
CA ALA A 608 -3.73 27.08 35.00
C ALA A 608 -3.98 25.61 34.61
N GLY A 609 -3.85 24.72 35.62
CA GLY A 609 -3.91 23.26 35.49
C GLY A 609 -2.93 22.62 34.49
N SER A 610 -1.87 23.32 34.08
CA SER A 610 -1.01 22.90 32.97
C SER A 610 0.10 21.94 33.41
N THR A 611 0.25 20.83 32.68
CA THR A 611 1.38 19.89 32.79
C THR A 611 2.53 20.21 31.83
N GLY A 612 2.40 21.23 30.98
CA GLY A 612 3.27 21.42 29.82
C GLY A 612 3.00 20.43 28.68
N GLU A 613 1.79 19.86 28.64
CA GLU A 613 1.33 18.95 27.59
C GLU A 613 0.00 19.42 27.00
N PHE A 614 -0.22 19.12 25.72
CA PHE A 614 -1.55 19.09 25.09
C PHE A 614 -1.92 17.62 24.94
N THR A 615 -3.14 17.25 25.35
CA THR A 615 -3.58 15.85 25.31
C THR A 615 -4.93 15.68 24.63
N VAL A 616 -5.05 14.54 23.97
CA VAL A 616 -6.29 13.98 23.48
C VAL A 616 -6.43 12.59 24.10
N GLU A 617 -7.49 12.34 24.87
CA GLU A 617 -7.87 10.97 25.26
C GLU A 617 -9.16 10.57 24.53
N ALA A 618 -9.27 9.30 24.14
CA ALA A 618 -10.43 8.79 23.43
C ALA A 618 -11.01 7.55 24.11
N LYS A 619 -12.34 7.48 24.19
CA LYS A 619 -13.08 6.26 24.52
C LYS A 619 -14.06 5.92 23.42
N LEU A 620 -14.31 4.63 23.24
CA LEU A 620 -15.34 4.13 22.35
C LEU A 620 -16.30 3.26 23.13
N LYS A 621 -17.58 3.51 22.91
CA LYS A 621 -18.69 2.71 23.41
C LYS A 621 -19.35 2.01 22.23
N SER A 622 -19.46 0.69 22.32
CA SER A 622 -20.01 -0.13 21.25
C SER A 622 -20.58 -1.42 21.80
N ARG A 623 -21.75 -1.85 21.31
CA ARG A 623 -22.53 -2.99 21.83
C ARG A 623 -22.62 -2.94 23.37
N GLY A 624 -22.97 -1.75 23.87
CA GLY A 624 -23.25 -1.49 25.29
C GLY A 624 -22.05 -1.33 26.25
N ALA A 625 -20.81 -1.56 25.83
CA ALA A 625 -19.63 -1.38 26.71
C ALA A 625 -18.75 -0.21 26.27
N GLU A 626 -18.34 0.64 27.23
CA GLU A 626 -17.39 1.74 27.06
C GLU A 626 -15.98 1.31 27.47
N ARG A 627 -14.97 1.68 26.67
CA ARG A 627 -13.56 1.35 26.87
C ARG A 627 -12.67 2.49 26.39
N ARG A 628 -11.49 2.68 27.02
CA ARG A 628 -10.44 3.55 26.47
C ARG A 628 -10.04 3.02 25.10
N TYR A 629 -10.15 3.86 24.07
CA TYR A 629 -9.91 3.54 22.67
C TYR A 629 -8.56 4.07 22.18
N GLY A 630 -8.05 5.15 22.77
CA GLY A 630 -6.72 5.66 22.47
C GLY A 630 -6.39 7.02 23.07
N GLY A 631 -5.34 7.64 22.56
CA GLY A 631 -4.95 9.00 22.90
C GLY A 631 -3.68 9.49 22.19
N LEU A 632 -3.48 10.81 22.20
CA LEU A 632 -2.37 11.52 21.59
C LEU A 632 -1.90 12.63 22.55
N THR A 633 -0.64 12.59 22.96
CA THR A 633 -0.04 13.56 23.89
C THR A 633 1.15 14.23 23.25
N PHE A 634 1.14 15.56 23.20
CA PHE A 634 2.29 16.39 22.81
C PHE A 634 2.83 17.09 24.05
N ARG A 635 4.01 16.69 24.50
CA ARG A 635 4.72 17.31 25.60
C ARG A 635 5.65 18.38 25.06
N TYR A 636 5.39 19.64 25.40
CA TYR A 636 6.28 20.77 25.11
C TYR A 636 7.07 21.22 26.36
N SER A 637 6.65 20.85 27.58
CA SER A 637 7.24 21.25 28.88
C SER A 637 7.18 22.75 29.19
N ASN A 638 7.62 23.61 28.26
CA ASN A 638 7.77 25.05 28.44
C ASN A 638 7.46 25.84 27.13
N GLN A 639 7.16 27.13 27.26
CA GLN A 639 6.92 28.04 26.14
C GLN A 639 8.06 28.00 25.11
N ALA A 640 9.33 28.03 25.52
CA ALA A 640 10.47 28.06 24.59
C ALA A 640 10.66 26.76 23.76
N THR A 641 9.94 25.69 24.07
CA THR A 641 9.83 24.50 23.21
C THR A 641 8.58 24.52 22.33
N LEU A 642 7.46 25.10 22.81
CA LEU A 642 6.31 25.43 21.97
C LEU A 642 6.70 26.43 20.85
N ASP A 643 7.52 27.43 21.18
CA ASP A 643 8.05 28.46 20.28
C ASP A 643 8.82 27.87 19.07
N LYS A 644 9.46 26.70 19.23
CA LYS A 644 10.21 25.99 18.18
C LYS A 644 9.31 25.37 17.10
N ILE A 645 7.99 25.41 17.28
CA ILE A 645 7.02 24.64 16.51
C ILE A 645 5.98 25.60 15.92
N LEU A 646 5.75 25.49 14.61
CA LEU A 646 4.74 26.28 13.87
C LEU A 646 4.97 27.80 13.83
N LEU A 647 6.22 28.28 13.93
CA LEU A 647 6.53 29.73 13.99
C LEU A 647 5.77 30.41 15.15
N ALA A 648 5.78 29.78 16.33
CA ALA A 648 4.96 30.17 17.48
C ALA A 648 5.36 31.50 18.13
N ASP A 649 6.48 32.10 17.74
CA ASP A 649 6.82 33.49 18.02
C ASP A 649 5.96 34.51 17.22
N GLN A 650 5.29 34.07 16.15
CA GLN A 650 4.42 34.91 15.35
C GLN A 650 3.09 35.21 16.05
N ILE A 651 2.98 36.43 16.60
CA ILE A 651 1.71 36.98 17.09
C ILE A 651 0.89 37.52 15.90
N TYR A 652 -0.24 36.89 15.63
CA TYR A 652 -1.20 37.30 14.60
C TYR A 652 -2.12 38.42 15.10
N LYS A 653 -2.75 39.13 14.16
CA LYS A 653 -3.63 40.28 14.43
C LYS A 653 -4.97 40.12 13.72
N TYR A 654 -6.04 40.55 14.40
CA TYR A 654 -7.37 40.71 13.80
C TYR A 654 -7.83 42.17 13.98
N PRO A 655 -8.06 42.94 12.89
CA PRO A 655 -7.84 42.58 11.49
C PRO A 655 -6.35 42.41 11.11
N ALA A 656 -6.10 41.78 9.97
CA ALA A 656 -4.75 41.35 9.51
C ALA A 656 -3.71 42.48 9.43
N ASP A 657 -4.15 43.66 8.98
CA ASP A 657 -3.34 44.87 8.80
C ASP A 657 -2.98 45.56 10.14
N GLY A 658 -3.54 45.09 11.26
CA GLY A 658 -3.38 45.72 12.57
C GLY A 658 -4.26 46.95 12.78
N SER A 659 -5.26 47.18 11.93
CA SER A 659 -6.29 48.20 12.11
C SER A 659 -7.26 47.85 13.27
N SER A 660 -8.50 48.33 13.25
CA SER A 660 -9.53 47.97 14.22
C SER A 660 -10.91 48.06 13.58
N PHE A 661 -11.79 47.12 13.90
CA PHE A 661 -13.22 47.20 13.58
C PHE A 661 -13.98 47.89 14.72
N ARG A 662 -15.19 48.38 14.51
CA ARG A 662 -16.02 48.95 15.60
C ARG A 662 -16.65 47.82 16.39
N ALA A 663 -16.89 48.02 17.69
CA ALA A 663 -17.59 47.04 18.53
C ALA A 663 -18.89 46.50 17.90
N LEU A 664 -19.66 47.33 17.20
CA LEU A 664 -20.91 46.95 16.53
C LEU A 664 -20.76 46.14 15.21
N ASP A 665 -19.55 46.09 14.63
CA ASP A 665 -19.28 45.34 13.40
C ASP A 665 -19.18 43.82 13.68
N ALA A 666 -19.06 43.44 14.96
CA ALA A 666 -19.09 42.07 15.48
C ALA A 666 -20.33 41.79 16.35
N TYR A 667 -21.33 42.68 16.35
CA TYR A 667 -22.45 42.62 17.29
C TYR A 667 -23.48 41.52 16.97
N ALA A 668 -23.83 40.74 17.99
CA ALA A 668 -24.86 39.72 18.01
C ALA A 668 -25.73 39.91 19.27
N PRO A 669 -26.99 40.35 19.14
CA PRO A 669 -27.89 40.58 20.28
C PRO A 669 -28.07 39.32 21.14
N ASN A 670 -28.27 39.50 22.44
CA ASN A 670 -28.44 38.36 23.35
C ASN A 670 -29.75 37.57 23.10
N SER A 671 -30.74 38.23 22.50
CA SER A 671 -32.00 37.64 22.09
C SER A 671 -31.92 36.91 20.74
N ASP A 672 -30.90 37.16 19.93
CA ASP A 672 -30.79 36.57 18.59
C ASP A 672 -30.28 35.11 18.69
N PRO A 673 -30.87 34.16 17.95
CA PRO A 673 -30.42 32.78 17.95
C PRO A 673 -29.01 32.64 17.35
N ILE A 674 -28.24 31.66 17.82
CA ILE A 674 -26.84 31.40 17.41
C ILE A 674 -26.71 31.31 15.89
N SER A 675 -27.70 30.73 15.19
CA SER A 675 -27.75 30.65 13.72
C SER A 675 -27.74 32.01 13.00
N ARG A 676 -27.98 33.12 13.69
CA ARG A 676 -27.97 34.50 13.15
C ARG A 676 -26.74 35.31 13.55
N HIS A 677 -25.78 34.76 14.30
CA HIS A 677 -24.57 35.47 14.75
C HIS A 677 -23.55 35.69 13.60
N ALA A 678 -24.03 36.00 12.39
CA ALA A 678 -23.25 36.09 11.14
C ALA A 678 -22.27 37.28 11.06
N ARG A 679 -22.22 38.13 12.10
CA ARG A 679 -21.20 39.18 12.27
C ARG A 679 -19.97 38.72 13.06
N ALA A 680 -20.01 37.51 13.62
CA ALA A 680 -18.95 36.96 14.45
C ALA A 680 -17.60 36.91 13.72
N LYS A 681 -16.53 37.22 14.44
CA LYS A 681 -15.16 37.36 13.91
C LYS A 681 -14.36 36.12 14.25
N THR A 682 -14.29 35.18 13.32
CA THR A 682 -13.52 33.95 13.46
C THR A 682 -12.03 34.28 13.42
N LEU A 683 -11.27 33.86 14.45
CA LEU A 683 -9.90 34.34 14.70
C LEU A 683 -8.85 33.30 14.33
N ALA A 684 -9.04 32.05 14.77
CA ALA A 684 -8.09 30.96 14.57
C ALA A 684 -8.75 29.60 14.78
N VAL A 685 -8.10 28.55 14.30
CA VAL A 685 -8.24 27.19 14.83
C VAL A 685 -6.88 26.67 15.29
N PHE A 686 -6.78 26.29 16.56
CA PHE A 686 -5.73 25.37 17.01
C PHE A 686 -6.16 23.95 16.66
N SER A 687 -5.24 23.12 16.18
CA SER A 687 -5.57 21.77 15.74
C SER A 687 -4.43 20.79 15.97
N SER A 688 -4.76 19.49 15.97
CA SER A 688 -3.81 18.41 15.76
C SER A 688 -4.42 17.36 14.85
N TYR A 689 -3.63 16.81 13.94
CA TYR A 689 -4.08 15.86 12.91
C TYR A 689 -2.97 14.90 12.47
N ALA A 690 -3.35 13.84 11.74
CA ALA A 690 -2.44 12.88 11.13
C ALA A 690 -1.89 13.38 9.77
N ARG A 691 -0.62 13.07 9.45
CA ARG A 691 0.07 13.52 8.23
C ARG A 691 -0.22 12.66 6.98
N THR A 692 -0.09 13.24 5.78
CA THR A 692 -0.31 12.60 4.44
C THR A 692 0.85 12.84 3.45
N THR A 693 0.88 12.29 2.22
CA THR A 693 2.00 11.47 1.66
C THR A 693 3.26 12.03 0.95
N ASN A 694 3.24 12.87 -0.11
CA ASN A 694 4.33 12.88 -1.15
C ASN A 694 5.62 13.75 -0.90
N GLY A 695 5.70 15.07 -1.16
CA GLY A 695 6.85 15.93 -0.71
C GLY A 695 6.59 17.43 -0.32
N GLY A 696 6.87 17.88 0.93
CA GLY A 696 6.95 19.33 1.32
C GLY A 696 7.05 19.70 2.83
N VAL A 697 8.04 20.54 3.19
CA VAL A 697 8.26 21.55 4.29
C VAL A 697 9.71 22.06 4.10
N TYR A 698 10.32 23.15 4.59
CA TYR A 698 10.03 24.41 5.33
C TYR A 698 11.11 25.43 4.85
N GLU A 699 10.96 26.74 5.07
CA GLU A 699 11.96 27.74 4.60
C GLU A 699 13.39 27.64 5.15
N THR A 700 13.64 27.67 6.48
CA THR A 700 15.03 27.85 6.99
C THR A 700 15.42 27.21 8.37
N ASN A 701 15.26 25.92 8.66
CA ASN A 701 16.05 24.83 8.06
C ASN A 701 15.51 23.43 8.39
N MET A 702 15.10 22.57 7.44
CA MET A 702 14.44 22.73 6.12
C MET A 702 14.16 21.27 5.64
N ARG A 703 13.45 21.10 4.51
CA ARG A 703 13.93 20.22 3.43
C ARG A 703 14.52 21.19 2.37
N THR A 704 15.85 21.30 2.31
CA THR A 704 16.63 22.54 2.06
C THR A 704 16.14 23.56 1.01
N GLN A 705 15.93 24.82 1.45
CA GLN A 705 15.75 26.03 0.62
C GLN A 705 16.65 27.17 1.14
N THR A 706 17.34 27.88 0.24
CA THR A 706 18.50 28.71 0.59
C THR A 706 18.15 30.17 0.95
N ASN A 707 19.11 30.88 1.54
CA ASN A 707 18.99 32.26 2.06
C ASN A 707 18.12 33.20 1.20
N GLY A 708 17.10 33.81 1.80
CA GLY A 708 15.99 34.49 1.10
C GLY A 708 14.75 33.62 0.87
N ALA A 709 14.76 32.36 1.32
CA ALA A 709 13.65 31.43 1.27
C ALA A 709 12.39 31.93 2.01
N VAL A 710 11.22 31.61 1.43
CA VAL A 710 9.92 31.60 2.11
C VAL A 710 9.15 30.37 1.60
N ASN A 711 8.65 29.54 2.51
CA ASN A 711 7.97 28.25 2.31
C ASN A 711 7.39 27.86 3.68
N ALA A 712 6.35 28.54 4.19
CA ALA A 712 5.14 29.07 3.53
C ALA A 712 4.18 27.98 3.01
N LEU A 713 3.08 28.41 2.40
CA LEU A 713 2.04 27.56 1.79
C LEU A 713 1.31 26.67 2.82
N ARG A 714 0.33 27.18 3.58
CA ARG A 714 -0.93 27.82 3.09
C ARG A 714 -1.69 27.01 2.01
N ASP A 715 -1.21 25.79 1.74
CA ASP A 715 -1.65 24.92 0.67
C ASP A 715 -1.73 23.46 1.10
N GLY A 716 -0.78 22.97 1.90
CA GLY A 716 -0.77 21.57 2.32
C GLY A 716 -0.64 20.59 1.15
N GLN A 717 -0.03 21.03 0.04
CA GLN A 717 0.46 20.14 -1.01
C GLN A 717 1.65 19.33 -0.45
N LEU A 718 1.33 18.34 0.44
CA LEU A 718 2.14 17.19 0.91
C LEU A 718 3.07 17.53 2.14
N ALA A 719 3.70 16.64 2.96
CA ALA A 719 4.05 15.20 2.77
C ALA A 719 4.69 14.31 3.92
N GLY A 720 4.36 13.00 3.94
CA GLY A 720 5.25 11.83 4.19
C GLY A 720 4.58 10.43 4.35
N LYS A 721 4.86 9.48 3.43
CA LYS A 721 4.68 7.98 3.52
C LYS A 721 3.26 7.39 3.77
N PRO A 722 2.99 6.09 3.50
CA PRO A 722 1.63 5.59 3.22
C PRO A 722 0.69 5.51 4.43
N TYR A 723 -0.61 5.57 4.13
CA TYR A 723 -1.77 5.51 5.03
C TYR A 723 -1.53 4.86 6.39
N LEU A 724 -1.25 5.70 7.38
CA LEU A 724 -1.24 5.36 8.81
C LEU A 724 -2.18 6.29 9.60
N PHE A 725 -3.41 6.45 9.11
CA PHE A 725 -4.54 6.61 10.02
C PHE A 725 -4.53 5.40 10.96
N HIS A 726 -4.34 5.68 12.26
CA HIS A 726 -4.06 4.71 13.33
C HIS A 726 -4.32 3.24 12.95
N ASN A 727 -3.24 2.50 12.65
CA ASN A 727 -3.28 1.05 12.81
C ASN A 727 -3.75 0.77 14.25
N PRO A 728 -4.84 -0.01 14.47
CA PRO A 728 -5.32 -0.36 15.81
C PRO A 728 -4.30 -1.00 16.76
N ALA A 729 -3.09 -1.33 16.29
CA ALA A 729 -1.93 -1.65 17.12
C ALA A 729 -1.40 -0.47 17.97
N ARG A 730 -1.45 0.77 17.48
CA ARG A 730 -0.91 1.97 18.18
C ARG A 730 -2.02 2.94 18.56
N ASN A 731 -2.73 2.59 19.63
CA ASN A 731 -3.82 3.39 20.15
C ASN A 731 -3.36 4.56 21.03
N VAL A 732 -2.12 4.55 21.53
CA VAL A 732 -1.54 5.66 22.30
C VAL A 732 -0.29 6.17 21.61
N VAL A 733 -0.23 7.48 21.40
CA VAL A 733 0.93 8.20 20.86
C VAL A 733 1.35 9.25 21.87
N ARG A 734 2.61 9.26 22.29
CA ARG A 734 3.23 10.36 23.04
C ARG A 734 4.40 10.89 22.24
N ILE A 735 4.47 12.20 22.12
CA ILE A 735 5.51 12.95 21.39
C ILE A 735 6.15 13.90 22.39
N ASP A 736 7.46 13.81 22.56
CA ASP A 736 8.24 14.68 23.44
C ASP A 736 8.97 15.74 22.58
N LEU A 737 8.34 16.90 22.44
CA LEU A 737 8.76 17.98 21.54
C LEU A 737 10.05 18.68 21.98
N GLU A 738 10.51 18.40 23.21
CA GLU A 738 11.76 18.91 23.75
C GLU A 738 12.96 18.05 23.32
N ASN A 739 12.74 16.75 23.08
CA ASN A 739 13.79 15.76 22.83
C ASN A 739 13.71 15.10 21.43
N GLU A 740 12.53 15.05 20.81
CA GLU A 740 12.29 14.40 19.52
C GLU A 740 12.24 15.38 18.35
N LYS A 741 12.53 14.90 17.13
CA LYS A 741 12.43 15.73 15.92
C LYS A 741 10.96 15.83 15.47
N PRO A 742 10.32 17.02 15.45
CA PRO A 742 8.89 17.14 15.15
C PRO A 742 8.49 16.58 13.77
N GLY A 743 9.39 16.61 12.78
CA GLY A 743 9.19 16.04 11.44
C GLY A 743 9.30 14.52 11.34
N ALA A 744 9.64 13.81 12.42
CA ALA A 744 9.75 12.34 12.44
C ALA A 744 8.46 11.61 12.90
N GLN A 745 7.47 12.36 13.39
CA GLN A 745 6.26 11.82 14.02
C GLN A 745 5.07 11.69 13.06
N SER A 746 4.11 10.80 13.38
CA SER A 746 2.91 10.55 12.57
C SER A 746 1.84 11.65 12.66
N HIS A 747 1.87 12.42 13.74
CA HIS A 747 0.94 13.51 14.03
C HIS A 747 1.69 14.83 14.23
N GLU A 748 0.98 15.93 14.05
CA GLU A 748 1.46 17.26 14.38
C GLU A 748 0.39 18.11 15.06
N MET A 749 0.85 19.15 15.77
CA MET A 749 0.04 20.32 16.07
C MET A 749 -0.01 21.21 14.82
N ASN A 750 -1.02 22.07 14.73
CA ASN A 750 -1.14 23.11 13.72
C ASN A 750 -1.92 24.31 14.26
N PHE A 751 -1.57 25.51 13.79
CA PHE A 751 -2.24 26.77 14.14
C PHE A 751 -2.61 27.52 12.86
N GLN A 752 -3.90 27.56 12.53
CA GLN A 752 -4.40 28.27 11.36
C GLN A 752 -5.09 29.57 11.82
N PRO A 753 -4.50 30.76 11.61
CA PRO A 753 -5.19 32.02 11.80
C PRO A 753 -6.22 32.23 10.68
N PHE A 754 -7.35 32.83 11.02
CA PHE A 754 -8.30 33.39 10.06
C PHE A 754 -8.15 34.90 10.13
N ILE A 755 -7.67 35.50 9.04
CA ILE A 755 -7.24 36.90 8.99
C ILE A 755 -8.24 37.78 8.23
N SER A 756 -9.31 37.18 7.72
CA SER A 756 -10.40 37.80 7.00
C SER A 756 -11.75 37.19 7.37
N ASP A 757 -12.83 37.98 7.30
CA ASP A 757 -14.19 37.51 7.54
C ASP A 757 -14.50 36.30 6.62
N LYS A 758 -15.16 35.27 7.18
CA LYS A 758 -15.59 34.04 6.47
C LYS A 758 -14.50 33.11 5.94
N GLU A 759 -13.22 33.35 6.20
CA GLU A 759 -12.11 32.47 5.75
C GLU A 759 -12.28 31.00 6.20
N TYR A 760 -12.92 30.80 7.36
CA TYR A 760 -13.27 29.49 7.93
C TYR A 760 -14.24 28.64 7.08
N GLU A 761 -15.05 29.26 6.19
CA GLU A 761 -16.07 28.55 5.39
C GLU A 761 -15.43 27.58 4.38
N ASN A 762 -14.20 27.88 3.93
CA ASN A 762 -13.40 26.98 3.09
C ASN A 762 -12.65 25.88 3.88
N TYR A 763 -12.58 26.01 5.21
CA TYR A 763 -11.88 25.08 6.10
C TYR A 763 -12.84 24.02 6.65
N PHE A 764 -14.01 24.44 7.13
CA PHE A 764 -15.03 23.57 7.74
C PHE A 764 -16.20 23.21 6.81
N PHE A 765 -15.96 23.21 5.50
CA PHE A 765 -16.97 22.80 4.53
C PHE A 765 -17.42 21.34 4.76
N ILE A 766 -18.72 21.12 4.63
CA ILE A 766 -19.38 19.81 4.67
C ILE A 766 -20.28 19.64 3.44
N ASP A 767 -20.32 18.42 2.89
CA ASP A 767 -21.29 18.06 1.86
C ASP A 767 -22.65 17.66 2.45
N SER A 768 -23.62 17.34 1.59
CA SER A 768 -24.96 16.89 1.96
C SER A 768 -25.03 15.54 2.69
N SER A 769 -23.91 14.83 2.81
CA SER A 769 -23.71 13.61 3.59
C SER A 769 -22.86 13.83 4.85
N ASN A 770 -22.74 15.09 5.30
CA ASN A 770 -21.89 15.55 6.41
C ASN A 770 -20.39 15.19 6.25
N ARG A 771 -19.92 14.96 5.01
CA ARG A 771 -18.52 14.67 4.74
C ARG A 771 -17.70 15.95 4.64
N THR A 772 -16.56 16.00 5.32
CA THR A 772 -15.56 17.03 5.02
C THR A 772 -14.56 16.51 3.96
N PRO A 773 -14.25 17.29 2.91
CA PRO A 773 -13.33 16.89 1.85
C PRO A 773 -11.84 17.08 2.23
N ALA A 774 -11.52 17.40 3.48
CA ALA A 774 -10.14 17.58 3.92
C ALA A 774 -9.86 16.73 5.17
N ILE A 775 -9.12 15.62 4.99
CA ILE A 775 -8.70 14.77 6.12
C ILE A 775 -7.56 15.44 6.93
N THR A 776 -6.75 16.27 6.27
CA THR A 776 -5.71 17.13 6.88
C THR A 776 -6.18 18.56 7.09
N GLY A 777 -5.38 19.41 7.74
CA GLY A 777 -5.65 20.83 7.98
C GLY A 777 -5.71 21.76 6.75
N ASN A 778 -6.05 21.22 5.57
CA ASN A 778 -6.16 21.95 4.31
C ASN A 778 -7.63 22.40 4.05
N SER A 779 -7.84 23.28 3.07
CA SER A 779 -9.18 23.71 2.62
C SER A 779 -9.79 22.82 1.52
N THR A 780 -11.08 23.01 1.23
CA THR A 780 -11.85 22.36 0.12
C THR A 780 -11.13 22.26 -1.23
N LEU A 781 -10.34 23.29 -1.55
CA LEU A 781 -9.66 23.47 -2.83
C LEU A 781 -8.27 22.83 -2.87
N LYS A 782 -7.68 22.51 -1.71
CA LYS A 782 -6.28 22.09 -1.57
C LYS A 782 -6.09 20.84 -0.71
N GLY A 783 -7.15 20.30 -0.13
CA GLY A 783 -7.12 19.14 0.76
C GLY A 783 -7.14 17.79 0.04
N VAL A 784 -6.50 16.81 0.68
CA VAL A 784 -6.64 15.40 0.31
C VAL A 784 -8.09 14.99 0.58
N LYS A 785 -8.83 14.67 -0.49
CA LYS A 785 -10.22 14.24 -0.42
C LYS A 785 -10.28 12.75 -0.13
N SER A 786 -11.14 12.36 0.81
CA SER A 786 -11.41 10.95 1.10
C SER A 786 -12.68 10.48 0.40
N GLY A 787 -12.69 9.23 -0.07
CA GLY A 787 -13.90 8.59 -0.61
C GLY A 787 -14.54 9.33 -1.79
N THR A 788 -13.72 9.89 -2.71
CA THR A 788 -14.18 10.41 -4.01
C THR A 788 -14.20 9.30 -5.06
N TYR A 789 -15.05 8.32 -4.80
CA TYR A 789 -15.55 7.30 -5.73
C TYR A 789 -17.06 7.16 -5.46
#